data_AF-A0A067KH16-F1
#
_entry.id   AF-A0A067KH16-F1
#
_cell.length_a   1.000
_cell.length_b   1.000
_cell.length_c   1.000
_cell.angle_alpha   90.00
_cell.angle_beta   90.00
_cell.angle_gamma   90.00
#
_symmetry.space_group_name_H-M   'P 1'
#
loop_
_entity.id
_entity.type
_entity.pdbx_description
1 polymer ?
#
loop_
_entity_poly.entity_id
_entity_poly.type
_entity_poly.pdbx_seq_one_letter_code
_entity_poly.pdbx_strand_id
1 'polypeptide(L)'
;MMSRSCINLLDLASGDMLNFPQTPRSLPRVMTVPGIFSDTDADGSNDGDSDALSTGSRKKKIIVANFLPLNAHKDLKLNKWLFSFDEDSLLLQMKDGFSINTEVVYVGSLKADVDISEQEEVSQLLLEQFNCVPTFLPPDLHKKFYHGFCKHHLWPLFHYMLPMSPDHGNRFDKLLWQAYVSANKIFADKVMEVINPEDDYVWVHDYHLMVLPTFLRKHFYRVKLGFFLHSPFPSSEIYRTLPVRDEILKALLNADLIGFHTFDYARHFLSCCSRMLGLDYESKRGHIGLEYFGRTVYIKILPVGIHMGRVESALNHPSSSIKVKEIQEQFKGKKIVVGVDDMDIFKGISLKLLAMEQLLHQHPEFRGTVVMVQIINPARSCGKDVQEAKRETYLTTKRINRIFGFPGYEPVVLIDRHVPFYEKTAYYALAECCIVNAVRDGMNLIPYKYIVCRQGTPKMDEALGVAFGSPHASTLVVSEFIGCSPSLSGAIRVNPWDVEAVADALDLALTMPDLEKQLRHEKHYRYISSHDVAYWARSFVQDLERACKDHYSKRCWAIGFGLNFRILSLSPSFRKLSNDHIVSAYKRTCRRAIFLDYDGTMVPQTSIVKTPSPEVISVLNNLCSDPKNTVFIVSGRGKDSLSEWFLQCENLGIAAEHGYFMRWSRMFNWETVSLAMDFDWKKIAEPVIKLYTEATDGSYIETKESALVWHHQDADPDFGSCQAKELLDHLENVLANEPVVVKRGQHIVEVKPQGVTKGFVAEKVLSAMISNGKAPDFVMCIGDDRSDEDMFERISSTASSLSFPSAPEIFACTVGQKPSKARYYLDDTVDVLALLQGLTTACVKSRGFSEVQVSFDNFV
;
A
#
# COMPACT_ATOMS: atom_id res chain seq x y z
N MET A 1 7.11 40.97 -15.48
CA MET A 1 5.82 41.70 -15.56
C MET A 1 4.71 40.69 -15.31
N MET A 2 4.01 40.87 -14.18
CA MET A 2 2.90 40.01 -13.76
C MET A 2 1.62 40.43 -14.50
N SER A 3 0.91 39.47 -15.10
CA SER A 3 -0.49 39.63 -15.48
C SER A 3 -1.29 38.49 -14.87
N ARG A 4 -2.26 38.88 -14.05
CA ARG A 4 -3.28 38.04 -13.44
C ARG A 4 -4.40 37.80 -14.45
N SER A 5 -4.85 36.56 -14.59
CA SER A 5 -6.22 36.28 -15.01
C SER A 5 -6.67 34.92 -14.46
N CYS A 6 -7.25 34.96 -13.26
CA CYS A 6 -8.26 34.00 -12.84
C CYS A 6 -9.62 34.62 -13.21
N ILE A 7 -10.45 33.91 -13.98
CA ILE A 7 -11.93 33.92 -14.00
C ILE A 7 -12.41 33.12 -15.22
N ASN A 8 -13.48 32.34 -15.03
CA ASN A 8 -14.28 31.56 -15.97
C ASN A 8 -13.90 30.08 -16.18
N LEU A 9 -14.52 29.22 -15.37
CA LEU A 9 -14.95 27.86 -15.75
C LEU A 9 -16.16 27.47 -14.89
N LEU A 10 -17.22 28.29 -15.02
CA LEU A 10 -18.61 27.95 -14.73
C LEU A 10 -19.33 27.98 -16.08
N ASP A 11 -19.15 26.92 -16.88
CA ASP A 11 -20.08 26.55 -17.94
C ASP A 11 -19.64 25.21 -18.54
N LEU A 12 -20.29 24.14 -18.09
CA LEU A 12 -20.58 22.89 -18.82
C LEU A 12 -21.26 21.92 -17.84
N ALA A 13 -22.41 22.34 -17.30
CA ALA A 13 -23.46 21.48 -16.76
C ALA A 13 -24.65 22.36 -16.33
N SER A 14 -25.48 22.77 -17.28
CA SER A 14 -26.82 23.28 -17.01
C SER A 14 -27.85 22.31 -17.58
N GLY A 15 -28.75 21.89 -16.70
CA GLY A 15 -29.81 20.91 -16.92
C GLY A 15 -30.60 20.71 -15.62
N ASP A 16 -31.14 21.82 -15.13
CA ASP A 16 -32.19 22.01 -14.11
C ASP A 16 -32.06 21.53 -12.65
N MET A 17 -32.01 22.56 -11.79
CA MET A 17 -32.77 22.80 -10.54
C MET A 17 -32.57 21.87 -9.32
N LEU A 18 -31.89 22.41 -8.29
CA LEU A 18 -32.50 22.76 -6.98
C LEU A 18 -31.54 23.66 -6.16
N ASN A 19 -32.08 24.77 -5.68
CA ASN A 19 -31.42 25.87 -4.96
C ASN A 19 -30.84 25.46 -3.59
N PHE A 20 -29.60 25.87 -3.29
CA PHE A 20 -29.05 25.91 -1.93
C PHE A 20 -28.91 27.38 -1.47
N PRO A 21 -29.31 27.76 -0.22
CA PRO A 21 -29.04 29.08 0.31
C PRO A 21 -27.58 29.23 0.76
N GLN A 22 -26.97 30.36 0.40
CA GLN A 22 -25.69 30.83 0.92
C GLN A 22 -25.77 31.12 2.42
N THR A 23 -24.85 30.59 3.22
CA THR A 23 -24.58 31.06 4.58
C THR A 23 -23.48 32.14 4.57
N PRO A 24 -23.58 33.20 5.40
CA PRO A 24 -22.64 34.32 5.40
C PRO A 24 -21.48 34.18 6.43
N ARG A 25 -20.29 34.64 6.00
CA ARG A 25 -19.15 35.28 6.73
C ARG A 25 -18.81 34.82 8.17
N SER A 26 -17.68 34.13 8.40
CA SER A 26 -16.28 34.60 8.60
C SER A 26 -15.91 35.10 10.01
N LEU A 27 -14.89 34.46 10.62
CA LEU A 27 -14.01 34.99 11.67
C LEU A 27 -12.54 34.56 11.37
N PRO A 28 -11.52 35.22 11.95
CA PRO A 28 -10.47 35.87 11.16
C PRO A 28 -9.28 34.97 10.80
N ARG A 29 -8.82 35.13 9.55
CA ARG A 29 -7.51 34.66 9.06
C ARG A 29 -6.40 35.52 9.67
N VAL A 30 -5.50 34.89 10.39
CA VAL A 30 -4.12 35.37 10.55
C VAL A 30 -3.21 34.23 10.14
N MET A 31 -2.64 34.29 8.94
CA MET A 31 -1.30 33.80 8.65
C MET A 31 -0.78 34.38 7.33
N THR A 32 0.47 34.80 7.45
CA THR A 32 1.36 35.55 6.57
C THR A 32 1.84 34.77 5.34
N VAL A 33 1.90 35.47 4.21
CA VAL A 33 2.94 35.32 3.15
C VAL A 33 4.08 36.28 3.56
N PRO A 34 5.41 36.11 3.28
CA PRO A 34 6.06 35.49 2.10
C PRO A 34 7.35 34.67 2.33
N GLY A 35 7.90 34.11 1.23
CA GLY A 35 9.36 34.02 1.06
C GLY A 35 9.84 33.25 -0.18
N ILE A 36 10.22 34.00 -1.21
CA ILE A 36 11.04 33.57 -2.35
C ILE A 36 12.47 33.34 -1.83
N PHE A 37 13.07 32.19 -2.12
CA PHE A 37 14.47 31.94 -1.83
C PHE A 37 15.35 32.75 -2.79
N SER A 38 16.17 33.65 -2.25
CA SER A 38 17.32 34.24 -2.92
C SER A 38 18.60 33.64 -2.34
N ASP A 39 19.44 33.11 -3.22
CA ASP A 39 20.79 32.63 -2.95
C ASP A 39 21.70 33.76 -2.46
N THR A 40 22.42 33.54 -1.35
CA THR A 40 23.76 34.09 -1.12
C THR A 40 24.47 33.26 -0.05
N ASP A 41 25.66 32.78 -0.40
CA ASP A 41 26.61 32.05 0.43
C ASP A 41 27.24 32.90 1.56
N ALA A 42 27.78 32.18 2.56
CA ALA A 42 29.05 32.40 3.26
C ALA A 42 29.01 32.61 4.80
N ASP A 43 29.81 31.75 5.43
CA ASP A 43 30.56 31.84 6.69
C ASP A 43 29.86 31.78 8.05
N GLY A 44 30.48 30.99 8.93
CA GLY A 44 29.96 30.63 10.23
C GLY A 44 30.62 31.32 11.41
N SER A 45 30.01 31.13 12.58
CA SER A 45 30.66 31.16 13.90
C SER A 45 29.64 30.81 14.98
N ASN A 46 30.07 29.97 15.93
CA ASN A 46 29.44 29.68 17.21
C ASN A 46 29.03 30.95 17.98
N ASP A 47 27.87 30.91 18.64
CA ASP A 47 27.67 31.01 20.10
C ASP A 47 26.29 31.60 20.44
N GLY A 48 25.70 31.08 21.52
CA GLY A 48 24.75 31.84 22.34
C GLY A 48 23.45 31.11 22.66
N ASP A 49 23.46 30.35 23.77
CA ASP A 49 22.28 29.96 24.52
C ASP A 49 21.30 31.14 24.66
N SER A 50 20.06 30.90 24.26
CA SER A 50 18.91 31.72 24.60
C SER A 50 17.72 30.80 24.71
N ASP A 51 17.48 30.33 25.94
CA ASP A 51 16.27 29.65 26.38
C ASP A 51 15.04 30.51 26.09
N ALA A 52 14.52 30.41 24.87
CA ALA A 52 13.13 30.69 24.56
C ALA A 52 12.38 29.37 24.71
N LEU A 53 11.60 29.24 25.77
CA LEU A 53 10.63 28.16 26.00
C LEU A 53 9.80 27.92 24.73
N SER A 54 10.23 26.96 23.91
CA SER A 54 9.39 26.40 22.86
C SER A 54 8.25 25.72 23.57
N THR A 55 7.05 26.28 23.50
CA THR A 55 5.81 25.56 23.77
C THR A 55 5.86 24.27 22.95
N GLY A 56 6.15 23.15 23.61
CA GLY A 56 6.37 21.88 22.94
C GLY A 56 5.17 21.57 22.04
N SER A 57 5.41 21.53 20.72
CA SER A 57 4.41 21.14 19.73
C SER A 57 3.85 19.78 20.14
N ARG A 58 2.61 19.77 20.64
CA ARG A 58 1.90 18.53 20.95
C ARG A 58 1.60 17.86 19.62
N LYS A 59 2.24 16.71 19.36
CA LYS A 59 1.99 15.92 18.15
C LYS A 59 0.51 15.51 18.14
N LYS A 60 -0.23 15.97 17.14
CA LYS A 60 -1.64 15.63 16.94
C LYS A 60 -1.76 14.48 15.94
N LYS A 61 -2.68 13.55 16.23
CA LYS A 61 -3.06 12.45 15.35
C LYS A 61 -4.55 12.56 15.04
N ILE A 62 -4.88 12.56 13.77
CA ILE A 62 -6.25 12.67 13.27
C ILE A 62 -6.69 11.28 12.80
N ILE A 63 -7.70 10.73 13.48
CA ILE A 63 -8.26 9.43 13.17
C ILE A 63 -9.54 9.65 12.37
N VAL A 64 -9.59 9.10 11.16
CA VAL A 64 -10.71 9.29 10.24
C VAL A 64 -11.39 7.96 9.98
N ALA A 65 -12.67 7.86 10.33
CA ALA A 65 -13.46 6.67 10.14
C ALA A 65 -14.89 7.02 9.76
N ASN A 66 -15.66 6.04 9.27
CA ASN A 66 -17.06 6.29 8.88
C ASN A 66 -17.91 6.79 10.05
N PHE A 67 -17.70 6.26 11.26
CA PHE A 67 -18.43 6.66 12.46
C PHE A 67 -17.49 7.14 13.56
N LEU A 68 -17.90 8.18 14.29
CA LEU A 68 -17.25 8.62 15.51
C LEU A 68 -17.39 7.56 16.62
N PRO A 69 -16.43 7.48 17.56
CA PRO A 69 -16.50 6.59 18.72
C PRO A 69 -17.45 7.13 19.80
N LEU A 70 -18.66 7.54 19.41
CA LEU A 70 -19.64 8.18 20.27
C LEU A 70 -21.00 7.51 20.15
N ASN A 71 -21.71 7.49 21.28
CA ASN A 71 -23.14 7.24 21.35
C ASN A 71 -23.86 8.59 21.46
N ALA A 72 -24.73 8.87 20.50
CA ALA A 72 -25.53 10.10 20.45
C ALA A 72 -27.00 9.77 20.67
N HIS A 73 -27.65 10.50 21.57
CA HIS A 73 -29.10 10.42 21.78
C HIS A 73 -29.67 11.81 22.04
N LYS A 74 -30.88 12.07 21.53
CA LYS A 74 -31.60 13.32 21.79
C LYS A 74 -32.56 13.11 22.94
N ASP A 75 -32.39 13.86 24.03
CA ASP A 75 -33.34 13.85 25.13
C ASP A 75 -34.60 14.62 24.70
N LEU A 76 -35.69 13.88 24.51
CA LEU A 76 -36.98 14.43 24.08
C LEU A 76 -37.60 15.40 25.11
N LYS A 77 -37.19 15.35 26.38
CA LYS A 77 -37.72 16.22 27.44
C LYS A 77 -37.01 17.57 27.48
N LEU A 78 -35.70 17.58 27.30
CA LEU A 78 -34.86 18.78 27.34
C LEU A 78 -34.61 19.37 25.95
N ASN A 79 -34.97 18.64 24.89
CA ASN A 79 -34.66 18.93 23.49
C ASN A 79 -33.15 19.21 23.28
N LYS A 80 -32.29 18.48 23.99
CA LYS A 80 -30.84 18.60 23.92
C LYS A 80 -30.19 17.28 23.55
N TRP A 81 -29.08 17.38 22.83
CA TRP A 81 -28.24 16.23 22.50
C TRP A 81 -27.36 15.83 23.68
N LEU A 82 -27.31 14.53 23.94
CA LEU A 82 -26.46 13.92 24.95
C LEU A 82 -25.50 12.95 24.27
N PHE A 83 -24.22 13.12 24.58
CA PHE A 83 -23.12 12.36 24.00
C PHE A 83 -22.35 11.62 25.09
N SER A 84 -21.92 10.41 24.76
CA SER A 84 -21.01 9.62 25.59
C SER A 84 -20.06 8.85 24.69
N PHE A 85 -18.86 8.56 25.19
CA PHE A 85 -17.92 7.71 24.46
C PHE A 85 -18.47 6.28 24.30
N ASP A 86 -18.30 5.72 23.10
CA ASP A 86 -18.52 4.30 22.85
C ASP A 86 -17.27 3.54 23.33
N GLU A 87 -17.28 3.16 24.60
CA GLU A 87 -16.18 2.44 25.28
C GLU A 87 -15.81 1.11 24.61
N ASP A 88 -16.72 0.55 23.80
CA ASP A 88 -16.48 -0.70 23.07
C ASP A 88 -15.92 -0.45 21.65
N SER A 89 -15.77 0.83 21.25
CA SER A 89 -15.19 1.23 19.97
C SER A 89 -13.68 1.01 19.93
N LEU A 90 -13.23 0.28 18.90
CA LEU A 90 -11.82 0.07 18.62
C LEU A 90 -11.04 1.39 18.48
N LEU A 91 -11.65 2.40 17.85
CA LEU A 91 -11.02 3.69 17.58
C LEU A 91 -10.75 4.48 18.86
N LEU A 92 -11.56 4.29 19.90
CA LEU A 92 -11.31 4.90 21.20
C LEU A 92 -10.21 4.15 21.94
N GLN A 93 -10.31 2.81 21.98
CA GLN A 93 -9.40 1.94 22.72
C GLN A 93 -7.96 2.01 22.21
N MET A 94 -7.75 2.28 20.92
CA MET A 94 -6.40 2.41 20.36
C MET A 94 -5.64 3.65 20.84
N LYS A 95 -6.32 4.63 21.45
CA LYS A 95 -5.69 5.82 22.04
C LYS A 95 -4.62 5.46 23.07
N ASP A 96 -4.81 4.36 23.79
CA ASP A 96 -3.88 3.88 24.82
C ASP A 96 -2.55 3.37 24.26
N GLY A 97 -2.49 3.14 22.94
CA GLY A 97 -1.24 2.86 22.23
C GLY A 97 -0.36 4.09 22.00
N PHE A 98 -0.88 5.30 22.20
CA PHE A 98 -0.17 6.55 21.96
C PHE A 98 0.45 7.13 23.23
N SER A 99 1.38 8.07 23.07
CA SER A 99 1.98 8.77 24.20
C SER A 99 0.96 9.69 24.87
N ILE A 100 1.10 9.93 26.17
CA ILE A 100 0.17 10.76 26.94
C ILE A 100 0.09 12.23 26.44
N ASN A 101 1.15 12.68 25.76
CA ASN A 101 1.26 14.02 25.18
C ASN A 101 0.70 14.10 23.75
N THR A 102 0.24 12.99 23.17
CA THR A 102 -0.36 12.95 21.85
C THR A 102 -1.83 13.36 21.93
N GLU A 103 -2.17 14.44 21.25
CA GLU A 103 -3.56 14.83 21.06
C GLU A 103 -4.20 13.97 19.96
N VAL A 104 -5.36 13.40 20.23
CA VAL A 104 -6.11 12.59 19.25
C VAL A 104 -7.40 13.30 18.92
N VAL A 105 -7.62 13.55 17.63
CA VAL A 105 -8.84 14.12 17.09
C VAL A 105 -9.52 13.08 16.21
N TYR A 106 -10.83 12.91 16.38
CA TYR A 106 -11.61 11.95 15.60
C TYR A 106 -12.47 12.67 14.57
N VAL A 107 -12.47 12.21 13.33
CA VAL A 107 -13.32 12.71 12.25
C VAL A 107 -14.22 11.57 11.79
N GLY A 108 -15.54 11.77 11.82
CA GLY A 108 -16.51 10.70 11.57
C GLY A 108 -17.96 11.19 11.50
N SER A 109 -18.88 10.38 10.97
CA SER A 109 -20.32 10.65 11.11
C SER A 109 -20.86 10.17 12.46
N LEU A 110 -21.95 10.76 12.92
CA LEU A 110 -22.69 10.26 14.08
C LEU A 110 -23.61 9.10 13.67
N LYS A 111 -23.89 8.18 14.60
CA LYS A 111 -24.91 7.13 14.43
C LYS A 111 -26.34 7.67 14.66
N ALA A 112 -26.56 8.96 14.44
CA ALA A 112 -27.81 9.66 14.67
C ALA A 112 -27.96 10.81 13.65
N ASP A 113 -29.20 11.06 13.22
CA ASP A 113 -29.52 12.16 12.31
C ASP A 113 -29.67 13.47 13.10
N VAL A 114 -28.91 14.49 12.70
CA VAL A 114 -28.91 15.82 13.32
C VAL A 114 -29.45 16.83 12.32
N ASP A 115 -30.49 17.58 12.74
CA ASP A 115 -31.09 18.63 11.92
C ASP A 115 -30.08 19.73 11.58
N ILE A 116 -30.18 20.27 10.37
CA ILE A 116 -29.23 21.27 9.83
C ILE A 116 -29.09 22.48 10.75
N SER A 117 -30.18 22.90 11.42
CA SER A 117 -30.17 24.02 12.37
C SER A 117 -29.37 23.76 13.64
N GLU A 118 -29.15 22.49 14.01
CA GLU A 118 -28.46 22.08 15.24
C GLU A 118 -27.00 21.64 14.97
N GLN A 119 -26.60 21.49 13.71
CA GLN A 119 -25.29 20.93 13.34
C GLN A 119 -24.10 21.74 13.83
N GLU A 120 -24.20 23.06 13.85
CA GLU A 120 -23.11 23.94 14.32
C GLU A 120 -22.91 23.80 15.84
N GLU A 121 -24.00 23.88 16.62
CA GLU A 121 -23.96 23.72 18.08
C GLU A 121 -23.41 22.33 18.46
N VAL A 122 -23.87 21.28 17.78
CA VAL A 122 -23.37 19.92 17.98
C VAL A 122 -21.89 19.81 17.61
N SER A 123 -21.44 20.44 16.51
CA SER A 123 -20.03 20.41 16.10
C SER A 123 -19.12 21.05 17.14
N GLN A 124 -19.51 22.22 17.65
CA GLN A 124 -18.74 22.93 18.67
C GLN A 124 -18.66 22.11 19.97
N LEU A 125 -19.79 21.57 20.43
CA LEU A 125 -19.83 20.74 21.63
C LEU A 125 -18.95 19.49 21.51
N LEU A 126 -19.01 18.79 20.38
CA LEU A 126 -18.23 17.58 20.13
C LEU A 126 -16.73 17.87 20.03
N LEU A 127 -16.35 19.01 19.46
CA LEU A 127 -14.95 19.41 19.38
C LEU A 127 -14.41 19.75 20.78
N GLU A 128 -15.12 20.57 21.54
CA GLU A 128 -14.67 21.05 22.86
C GLU A 128 -14.62 19.94 23.92
N GLN A 129 -15.63 19.04 23.94
CA GLN A 129 -15.75 18.03 25.00
C GLN A 129 -15.16 16.67 24.63
N PHE A 130 -15.11 16.32 23.34
CA PHE A 130 -14.75 14.98 22.88
C PHE A 130 -13.60 14.95 21.86
N ASN A 131 -13.06 16.10 21.43
CA ASN A 131 -12.11 16.21 20.31
C ASN A 131 -12.62 15.48 19.06
N CYS A 132 -13.93 15.57 18.80
CA CYS A 132 -14.60 14.91 17.69
C CYS A 132 -15.13 15.94 16.70
N VAL A 133 -14.84 15.75 15.41
CA VAL A 133 -15.32 16.56 14.29
C VAL A 133 -16.40 15.75 13.56
N PRO A 134 -17.68 16.10 13.73
CA PRO A 134 -18.75 15.39 13.04
C PRO A 134 -18.77 15.69 11.55
N THR A 135 -18.97 14.64 10.76
CA THR A 135 -19.19 14.71 9.31
C THR A 135 -20.66 14.46 9.03
N PHE A 136 -21.43 15.53 8.82
CA PHE A 136 -22.83 15.43 8.45
C PHE A 136 -22.97 15.19 6.94
N LEU A 137 -23.56 14.06 6.59
CA LEU A 137 -23.89 13.73 5.20
C LEU A 137 -25.39 13.97 4.99
N PRO A 138 -25.80 14.60 3.87
CA PRO A 138 -27.21 14.65 3.50
C PRO A 138 -27.85 13.25 3.49
N PRO A 139 -29.09 13.06 3.97
CA PRO A 139 -29.66 11.72 4.13
C PRO A 139 -29.67 10.86 2.86
N ASP A 140 -29.97 11.45 1.70
CA ASP A 140 -29.92 10.75 0.40
C ASP A 140 -28.49 10.34 0.02
N LEU A 141 -27.51 11.23 0.27
CA LEU A 141 -26.11 10.93 0.04
C LEU A 141 -25.63 9.81 0.96
N HIS A 142 -25.94 9.88 2.26
CA HIS A 142 -25.61 8.84 3.24
C HIS A 142 -26.19 7.49 2.84
N LYS A 143 -27.46 7.44 2.40
CA LYS A 143 -28.11 6.21 1.94
C LYS A 143 -27.38 5.60 0.73
N LYS A 144 -27.08 6.40 -0.29
CA LYS A 144 -26.38 5.94 -1.52
C LYS A 144 -24.93 5.52 -1.24
N PHE A 145 -24.23 6.27 -0.40
CA PHE A 145 -22.86 5.99 0.01
C PHE A 145 -22.77 4.74 0.89
N TYR A 146 -23.40 4.78 2.07
CA TYR A 146 -23.22 3.76 3.11
C TYR A 146 -24.01 2.50 2.81
N HIS A 147 -25.33 2.61 2.62
CA HIS A 147 -26.14 1.42 2.33
C HIS A 147 -25.92 0.92 0.90
N GLY A 148 -25.87 1.82 -0.09
CA GLY A 148 -25.64 1.48 -1.48
C GLY A 148 -24.23 0.98 -1.77
N PHE A 149 -23.27 1.89 -1.99
CA PHE A 149 -21.94 1.50 -2.48
C PHE A 149 -21.15 0.68 -1.44
N CYS A 150 -21.11 1.11 -0.18
CA CYS A 150 -20.32 0.43 0.84
C CYS A 150 -20.90 -0.94 1.22
N LYS A 151 -22.18 -1.02 1.58
CA LYS A 151 -22.78 -2.26 2.11
C LYS A 151 -23.39 -3.19 1.07
N HIS A 152 -23.89 -2.69 -0.07
CA HIS A 152 -24.43 -3.55 -1.13
C HIS A 152 -23.45 -3.86 -2.27
N HIS A 153 -22.32 -3.14 -2.38
CA HIS A 153 -21.35 -3.39 -3.45
C HIS A 153 -19.97 -3.79 -2.91
N LEU A 154 -19.28 -2.93 -2.15
CA LEU A 154 -17.93 -3.23 -1.65
C LEU A 154 -17.90 -4.38 -0.64
N TRP A 155 -18.83 -4.39 0.33
CA TRP A 155 -18.87 -5.41 1.38
C TRP A 155 -19.04 -6.83 0.81
N PRO A 156 -20.03 -7.13 -0.05
CA PRO A 156 -20.14 -8.44 -0.67
C PRO A 156 -18.92 -8.81 -1.53
N LEU A 157 -18.41 -7.87 -2.32
CA LEU A 157 -17.25 -8.10 -3.18
C LEU A 157 -16.00 -8.50 -2.36
N PHE A 158 -15.72 -7.77 -1.28
CA PHE A 158 -14.56 -8.04 -0.42
C PHE A 158 -14.73 -9.34 0.38
N HIS A 159 -15.97 -9.83 0.51
CA HIS A 159 -16.31 -11.12 1.12
C HIS A 159 -16.60 -12.21 0.07
N TYR A 160 -16.09 -12.04 -1.16
CA TYR A 160 -16.12 -13.06 -2.22
C TYR A 160 -17.52 -13.42 -2.74
N MET A 161 -18.49 -12.54 -2.56
CA MET A 161 -19.82 -12.68 -3.16
C MET A 161 -19.92 -11.80 -4.42
N LEU A 162 -19.93 -12.47 -5.57
CA LEU A 162 -20.11 -11.83 -6.87
C LEU A 162 -21.60 -11.71 -7.22
N PRO A 163 -22.01 -10.63 -7.90
CA PRO A 163 -23.40 -10.44 -8.29
C PRO A 163 -23.76 -11.26 -9.53
N MET A 164 -23.84 -12.58 -9.39
CA MET A 164 -24.06 -13.53 -10.50
C MET A 164 -25.51 -13.54 -10.99
N SER A 165 -26.46 -13.12 -10.16
CA SER A 165 -27.88 -13.05 -10.51
C SER A 165 -28.52 -11.77 -9.96
N PRO A 166 -29.66 -11.29 -10.51
CA PRO A 166 -30.36 -10.13 -9.97
C PRO A 166 -30.80 -10.29 -8.51
N ASP A 167 -30.91 -11.52 -8.03
CA ASP A 167 -31.29 -11.85 -6.65
C ASP A 167 -30.08 -11.89 -5.70
N HIS A 168 -28.86 -12.03 -6.22
CA HIS A 168 -27.63 -12.06 -5.45
C HIS A 168 -26.77 -10.86 -5.84
N GLY A 169 -26.86 -9.76 -5.07
CA GLY A 169 -26.01 -8.58 -5.22
C GLY A 169 -26.46 -7.57 -6.28
N ASN A 170 -26.25 -6.28 -5.98
CA ASN A 170 -26.59 -5.19 -6.92
C ASN A 170 -25.51 -5.04 -8.00
N ARG A 171 -25.95 -4.88 -9.26
CA ARG A 171 -25.06 -4.48 -10.36
C ARG A 171 -24.40 -3.15 -10.04
N PHE A 172 -23.24 -2.89 -10.65
CA PHE A 172 -22.54 -1.63 -10.49
C PHE A 172 -23.42 -0.45 -10.94
N ASP A 173 -23.53 0.55 -10.06
CA ASP A 173 -24.27 1.79 -10.33
C ASP A 173 -23.31 2.98 -10.17
N LYS A 174 -23.18 3.75 -11.26
CA LYS A 174 -22.34 4.94 -11.33
C LYS A 174 -22.79 6.03 -10.36
N LEU A 175 -24.08 6.15 -10.07
CA LEU A 175 -24.61 7.13 -9.11
C LEU A 175 -24.17 6.79 -7.68
N LEU A 176 -24.14 5.49 -7.33
CA LEU A 176 -23.63 5.04 -6.04
C LEU A 176 -22.12 5.31 -5.90
N TRP A 177 -21.36 5.10 -6.98
CA TRP A 177 -19.94 5.48 -7.01
C TRP A 177 -19.74 6.99 -6.84
N GLN A 178 -20.50 7.82 -7.54
CA GLN A 178 -20.44 9.27 -7.39
C GLN A 178 -20.80 9.72 -5.98
N ALA A 179 -21.80 9.09 -5.35
CA ALA A 179 -22.13 9.31 -3.94
C ALA A 179 -20.96 8.93 -3.02
N TYR A 180 -20.28 7.80 -3.28
CA TYR A 180 -19.11 7.38 -2.52
C TYR A 180 -17.95 8.39 -2.58
N VAL A 181 -17.63 8.86 -3.79
CA VAL A 181 -16.61 9.88 -4.03
C VAL A 181 -17.00 11.20 -3.36
N SER A 182 -18.27 11.60 -3.44
CA SER A 182 -18.78 12.84 -2.85
C SER A 182 -18.75 12.80 -1.32
N ALA A 183 -19.14 11.69 -0.70
CA ALA A 183 -19.03 11.50 0.74
C ALA A 183 -17.56 11.57 1.19
N ASN A 184 -16.66 10.85 0.52
CA ASN A 184 -15.22 10.88 0.83
C ASN A 184 -14.61 12.29 0.71
N LYS A 185 -15.09 13.10 -0.24
CA LYS A 185 -14.70 14.50 -0.37
C LYS A 185 -15.15 15.32 0.86
N ILE A 186 -16.39 15.15 1.32
CA ILE A 186 -16.90 15.84 2.53
C ILE A 186 -16.09 15.45 3.77
N PHE A 187 -15.74 14.15 3.91
CA PHE A 187 -14.84 13.70 4.98
C PHE A 187 -13.46 14.36 4.88
N ALA A 188 -12.90 14.46 3.66
CA ALA A 188 -11.63 15.15 3.46
C ALA A 188 -11.72 16.64 3.83
N ASP A 189 -12.82 17.32 3.47
CA ASP A 189 -13.08 18.72 3.86
C ASP A 189 -13.08 18.88 5.38
N LYS A 190 -13.70 17.95 6.12
CA LYS A 190 -13.68 17.94 7.60
C LYS A 190 -12.30 17.70 8.21
N VAL A 191 -11.46 16.87 7.60
CA VAL A 191 -10.07 16.72 8.02
C VAL A 191 -9.29 18.02 7.80
N MET A 192 -9.53 18.71 6.68
CA MET A 192 -8.86 19.97 6.36
C MET A 192 -9.18 21.11 7.33
N GLU A 193 -10.32 21.07 8.01
CA GLU A 193 -10.70 22.05 9.04
C GLU A 193 -9.79 22.01 10.29
N VAL A 194 -9.16 20.87 10.59
CA VAL A 194 -8.44 20.65 11.86
C VAL A 194 -6.95 20.28 11.73
N ILE A 195 -6.50 19.99 10.51
CA ILE A 195 -5.14 19.52 10.23
C ILE A 195 -4.11 20.65 10.16
N ASN A 196 -2.98 20.46 10.84
CA ASN A 196 -1.72 21.12 10.51
C ASN A 196 -0.89 20.19 9.61
N PRO A 197 -0.80 20.44 8.29
CA PRO A 197 -0.27 19.48 7.31
C PRO A 197 1.23 19.18 7.48
N GLU A 198 1.98 20.04 8.16
CA GLU A 198 3.42 19.87 8.36
C GLU A 198 3.72 18.90 9.52
N ASP A 199 2.92 18.95 10.58
CA ASP A 199 3.20 18.22 11.82
C ASP A 199 2.32 16.98 12.01
N ASP A 200 1.06 17.05 11.62
CA ASP A 200 0.03 16.10 12.01
C ASP A 200 0.05 14.82 11.16
N TYR A 201 -0.39 13.72 11.79
CA TYR A 201 -0.58 12.43 11.14
C TYR A 201 -2.06 12.16 10.95
N VAL A 202 -2.47 11.80 9.75
CA VAL A 202 -3.83 11.33 9.47
C VAL A 202 -3.82 9.82 9.30
N TRP A 203 -4.69 9.15 10.05
CA TRP A 203 -4.89 7.71 9.94
C TRP A 203 -6.33 7.42 9.53
N VAL A 204 -6.50 6.94 8.31
CA VAL A 204 -7.79 6.64 7.68
C VAL A 204 -8.14 5.16 7.87
N HIS A 205 -9.37 4.89 8.26
CA HIS A 205 -9.84 3.54 8.56
C HIS A 205 -10.93 3.06 7.61
N ASP A 206 -10.68 1.85 7.09
CA ASP A 206 -11.62 0.93 6.45
C ASP A 206 -12.12 1.30 5.06
N TYR A 207 -12.83 0.35 4.43
CA TYR A 207 -13.26 0.38 3.03
C TYR A 207 -14.23 1.53 2.68
N HIS A 208 -14.82 2.20 3.68
CA HIS A 208 -15.70 3.34 3.48
C HIS A 208 -14.95 4.56 2.93
N LEU A 209 -13.64 4.67 3.21
CA LEU A 209 -12.85 5.88 2.99
C LEU A 209 -11.60 5.65 2.11
N MET A 210 -11.67 4.69 1.17
CA MET A 210 -10.50 4.29 0.37
C MET A 210 -10.01 5.36 -0.61
N VAL A 211 -10.89 6.29 -1.02
CA VAL A 211 -10.51 7.38 -1.94
C VAL A 211 -10.12 8.68 -1.23
N LEU A 212 -10.37 8.77 0.07
CA LEU A 212 -10.02 9.91 0.92
C LEU A 212 -8.53 10.31 0.85
N PRO A 213 -7.55 9.38 0.81
CA PRO A 213 -6.14 9.76 0.71
C PRO A 213 -5.81 10.63 -0.50
N THR A 214 -6.49 10.42 -1.63
CA THR A 214 -6.29 11.25 -2.84
C THR A 214 -6.70 12.69 -2.61
N PHE A 215 -7.84 12.92 -1.94
CA PHE A 215 -8.32 14.26 -1.65
C PHE A 215 -7.37 15.01 -0.73
N LEU A 216 -6.94 14.38 0.37
CA LEU A 216 -5.99 15.00 1.29
C LEU A 216 -4.66 15.32 0.60
N ARG A 217 -4.14 14.35 -0.16
CA ARG A 217 -2.86 14.51 -0.86
C ARG A 217 -2.91 15.59 -1.95
N LYS A 218 -4.05 15.78 -2.59
CA LYS A 218 -4.27 16.85 -3.58
C LYS A 218 -4.20 18.25 -2.96
N HIS A 219 -4.68 18.41 -1.73
CA HIS A 219 -4.61 19.68 -1.01
C HIS A 219 -3.26 19.89 -0.33
N PHE A 220 -2.68 18.82 0.23
CA PHE A 220 -1.42 18.86 0.95
C PHE A 220 -0.47 17.77 0.44
N TYR A 221 0.46 18.13 -0.44
CA TYR A 221 1.33 17.13 -1.09
C TYR A 221 2.20 16.32 -0.12
N ARG A 222 2.46 16.85 1.08
CA ARG A 222 3.34 16.26 2.10
C ARG A 222 2.61 15.72 3.33
N VAL A 223 1.27 15.71 3.32
CA VAL A 223 0.50 15.21 4.47
C VAL A 223 0.93 13.80 4.84
N LYS A 224 1.07 13.50 6.13
CA LYS A 224 1.51 12.19 6.62
C LYS A 224 0.29 11.26 6.72
N LEU A 225 0.15 10.31 5.79
CA LEU A 225 -1.07 9.53 5.62
C LEU A 225 -0.87 8.03 5.86
N GLY A 226 -1.57 7.48 6.85
CA GLY A 226 -1.78 6.06 7.03
C GLY A 226 -3.18 5.63 6.59
N PHE A 227 -3.32 4.45 6.02
CA PHE A 227 -4.60 3.78 5.77
C PHE A 227 -4.59 2.38 6.38
N PHE A 228 -5.68 1.94 7.00
CA PHE A 228 -5.81 0.56 7.48
C PHE A 228 -7.13 -0.06 7.04
N LEU A 229 -7.08 -1.22 6.38
CA LEU A 229 -8.27 -1.96 5.96
C LEU A 229 -8.66 -3.02 7.00
N HIS A 230 -9.88 -2.90 7.55
CA HIS A 230 -10.39 -3.86 8.54
C HIS A 230 -11.16 -5.04 7.91
N SER A 231 -11.70 -4.83 6.71
CA SER A 231 -12.27 -5.89 5.87
C SER A 231 -11.18 -6.79 5.24
N PRO A 232 -11.51 -8.01 4.76
CA PRO A 232 -10.62 -8.72 3.85
C PRO A 232 -10.36 -7.90 2.59
N PHE A 233 -9.22 -8.16 1.94
CA PHE A 233 -8.97 -7.71 0.57
C PHE A 233 -9.08 -8.91 -0.38
N PRO A 234 -9.93 -8.84 -1.42
CA PRO A 234 -10.18 -9.99 -2.29
C PRO A 234 -9.02 -10.25 -3.26
N SER A 235 -8.94 -11.48 -3.76
CA SER A 235 -7.97 -11.86 -4.79
C SER A 235 -8.15 -11.02 -6.06
N SER A 236 -7.11 -10.97 -6.92
CA SER A 236 -7.17 -10.17 -8.16
C SER A 236 -8.29 -10.56 -9.11
N GLU A 237 -8.69 -11.84 -9.12
CA GLU A 237 -9.79 -12.33 -9.96
C GLU A 237 -11.15 -11.81 -9.51
N ILE A 238 -11.36 -11.67 -8.21
CA ILE A 238 -12.57 -11.08 -7.66
C ILE A 238 -12.49 -9.57 -7.73
N TYR A 239 -11.35 -8.98 -7.36
CA TYR A 239 -11.19 -7.52 -7.37
C TYR A 239 -11.36 -6.91 -8.76
N ARG A 240 -10.91 -7.59 -9.82
CA ARG A 240 -11.03 -7.07 -11.20
C ARG A 240 -12.45 -6.93 -11.71
N THR A 241 -13.44 -7.58 -11.07
CA THR A 241 -14.85 -7.40 -11.43
C THR A 241 -15.38 -6.02 -11.04
N LEU A 242 -14.68 -5.29 -10.16
CA LEU A 242 -15.02 -3.91 -9.78
C LEU A 242 -14.70 -2.95 -10.93
N PRO A 243 -15.67 -2.21 -11.49
CA PRO A 243 -15.40 -1.29 -12.60
C PRO A 243 -14.48 -0.11 -12.25
N VAL A 244 -14.43 0.29 -10.98
CA VAL A 244 -13.63 1.44 -10.46
C VAL A 244 -12.39 0.99 -9.68
N ARG A 245 -11.89 -0.21 -10.00
CA ARG A 245 -10.74 -0.86 -9.36
C ARG A 245 -9.46 -0.02 -9.43
N ASP A 246 -9.18 0.58 -10.58
CA ASP A 246 -7.96 1.34 -10.80
C ASP A 246 -7.95 2.61 -9.96
N GLU A 247 -9.08 3.33 -9.90
CA GLU A 247 -9.24 4.55 -9.12
C GLU A 247 -9.06 4.28 -7.63
N ILE A 248 -9.61 3.17 -7.12
CA ILE A 248 -9.46 2.80 -5.71
C ILE A 248 -8.01 2.41 -5.38
N LEU A 249 -7.35 1.59 -6.22
CA LEU A 249 -5.94 1.25 -6.01
C LEU A 249 -5.04 2.49 -6.04
N LYS A 250 -5.18 3.32 -7.08
CA LYS A 250 -4.42 4.57 -7.20
C LYS A 250 -4.68 5.50 -6.02
N ALA A 251 -5.91 5.51 -5.49
CA ALA A 251 -6.22 6.33 -4.34
C ALA A 251 -5.60 5.82 -3.04
N LEU A 252 -5.57 4.51 -2.82
CA LEU A 252 -4.84 3.92 -1.70
C LEU A 252 -3.32 4.18 -1.80
N LEU A 253 -2.75 4.13 -3.00
CA LEU A 253 -1.32 4.42 -3.25
C LEU A 253 -0.96 5.90 -3.01
N ASN A 254 -1.94 6.78 -2.80
CA ASN A 254 -1.71 8.12 -2.25
C ASN A 254 -1.51 8.10 -0.73
N ALA A 255 -1.50 6.96 -0.03
CA ALA A 255 -1.05 6.84 1.36
C ALA A 255 0.47 6.59 1.46
N ASP A 256 1.05 6.80 2.64
CA ASP A 256 2.47 6.49 2.92
C ASP A 256 2.63 5.09 3.53
N LEU A 257 1.65 4.67 4.34
CA LEU A 257 1.56 3.33 4.92
C LEU A 257 0.15 2.75 4.75
N ILE A 258 0.05 1.53 4.23
CA ILE A 258 -1.20 0.77 4.08
C ILE A 258 -1.16 -0.47 4.96
N GLY A 259 -2.13 -0.62 5.84
CA GLY A 259 -2.24 -1.71 6.81
C GLY A 259 -3.30 -2.75 6.45
N PHE A 260 -2.98 -4.02 6.67
CA PHE A 260 -3.89 -5.16 6.56
C PHE A 260 -3.78 -6.08 7.78
N HIS A 261 -4.84 -6.85 8.07
CA HIS A 261 -4.84 -7.79 9.20
C HIS A 261 -3.96 -9.02 8.99
N THR A 262 -3.94 -9.60 7.79
CA THR A 262 -3.22 -10.85 7.48
C THR A 262 -2.32 -10.68 6.27
N PHE A 263 -1.33 -11.58 6.15
CA PHE A 263 -0.46 -11.62 4.99
C PHE A 263 -1.24 -11.89 3.69
N ASP A 264 -2.28 -12.72 3.73
CA ASP A 264 -3.10 -13.01 2.54
C ASP A 264 -3.77 -11.76 1.97
N TYR A 265 -4.34 -10.90 2.83
CA TYR A 265 -5.00 -9.68 2.38
C TYR A 265 -3.98 -8.71 1.75
N ALA A 266 -2.81 -8.55 2.38
CA ALA A 266 -1.73 -7.75 1.82
C ALA A 266 -1.21 -8.32 0.49
N ARG A 267 -1.00 -9.65 0.41
CA ARG A 267 -0.57 -10.33 -0.81
C ARG A 267 -1.56 -10.15 -1.95
N HIS A 268 -2.86 -10.21 -1.68
CA HIS A 268 -3.89 -9.94 -2.69
C HIS A 268 -3.86 -8.49 -3.18
N PHE A 269 -3.69 -7.51 -2.28
CA PHE A 269 -3.50 -6.11 -2.65
C PHE A 269 -2.27 -5.92 -3.55
N LEU A 270 -1.12 -6.47 -3.16
CA LEU A 270 0.11 -6.43 -3.95
C LEU A 270 -0.06 -7.07 -5.33
N SER A 271 -0.75 -8.21 -5.40
CA SER A 271 -1.07 -8.88 -6.66
C SER A 271 -1.95 -8.01 -7.55
N CYS A 272 -2.94 -7.29 -6.99
CA CYS A 272 -3.75 -6.33 -7.74
C CYS A 272 -2.92 -5.16 -8.25
N CYS A 273 -2.06 -4.56 -7.42
CA CYS A 273 -1.15 -3.49 -7.86
C CYS A 273 -0.23 -3.95 -8.99
N SER A 274 0.32 -5.17 -8.89
CA SER A 274 1.21 -5.70 -9.92
C SER A 274 0.49 -6.06 -11.22
N ARG A 275 -0.67 -6.73 -11.15
CA ARG A 275 -1.43 -7.14 -12.35
C ARG A 275 -2.12 -5.98 -13.05
N MET A 276 -2.67 -5.01 -12.31
CA MET A 276 -3.47 -3.91 -12.87
C MET A 276 -2.66 -2.65 -13.17
N LEU A 277 -1.63 -2.38 -12.37
CA LEU A 277 -0.83 -1.16 -12.47
C LEU A 277 0.63 -1.42 -12.89
N GLY A 278 1.03 -2.68 -13.06
CA GLY A 278 2.40 -3.04 -13.43
C GLY A 278 3.45 -2.71 -12.36
N LEU A 279 3.03 -2.56 -11.10
CA LEU A 279 3.92 -2.18 -10.01
C LEU A 279 4.62 -3.40 -9.39
N ASP A 280 5.94 -3.33 -9.30
CA ASP A 280 6.74 -4.29 -8.54
C ASP A 280 6.76 -3.90 -7.06
N TYR A 281 6.82 -4.90 -6.17
CA TYR A 281 7.07 -4.68 -4.74
C TYR A 281 8.35 -5.36 -4.33
N GLU A 282 9.05 -4.74 -3.37
CA GLU A 282 10.28 -5.29 -2.81
C GLU A 282 10.08 -5.54 -1.32
N SER A 283 10.68 -6.64 -0.82
CA SER A 283 10.83 -6.86 0.61
C SER A 283 12.25 -6.52 1.02
N LYS A 284 12.44 -5.40 1.74
CA LYS A 284 13.74 -4.96 2.25
C LYS A 284 13.70 -4.83 3.76
N ARG A 285 14.63 -5.49 4.46
CA ARG A 285 14.78 -5.42 5.93
C ARG A 285 13.47 -5.68 6.69
N GLY A 286 12.69 -6.67 6.27
CA GLY A 286 11.42 -7.06 6.91
C GLY A 286 10.23 -6.13 6.63
N HIS A 287 10.37 -5.16 5.73
CA HIS A 287 9.29 -4.28 5.29
C HIS A 287 8.97 -4.56 3.83
N ILE A 288 7.68 -4.48 3.48
CA ILE A 288 7.21 -4.57 2.10
C ILE A 288 6.97 -3.14 1.60
N GLY A 289 7.58 -2.78 0.48
CA GLY A 289 7.44 -1.46 -0.14
C GLY A 289 7.11 -1.56 -1.61
N LEU A 290 6.19 -0.72 -2.07
CA LEU A 290 5.87 -0.47 -3.48
C LEU A 290 6.51 0.85 -3.90
N GLU A 291 7.26 0.85 -5.00
CA GLU A 291 7.68 2.12 -5.61
C GLU A 291 6.53 2.68 -6.45
N TYR A 292 6.14 3.93 -6.19
CA TYR A 292 5.08 4.61 -6.89
C TYR A 292 5.49 6.05 -7.18
N PHE A 293 5.94 6.30 -8.42
CA PHE A 293 6.39 7.62 -8.89
C PHE A 293 7.48 8.26 -7.99
N GLY A 294 8.52 7.49 -7.62
CA GLY A 294 9.63 7.95 -6.78
C GLY A 294 9.32 8.04 -5.27
N ARG A 295 8.08 7.72 -4.87
CA ARG A 295 7.68 7.48 -3.47
C ARG A 295 7.71 5.99 -3.17
N THR A 296 7.97 5.65 -1.92
CA THR A 296 7.80 4.28 -1.43
C THR A 296 6.54 4.22 -0.59
N VAL A 297 5.55 3.43 -1.02
CA VAL A 297 4.35 3.14 -0.26
C VAL A 297 4.60 1.86 0.53
N TYR A 298 4.61 1.96 1.85
CA TYR A 298 4.88 0.81 2.71
C TYR A 298 3.61 0.01 3.00
N ILE A 299 3.76 -1.31 3.08
CA ILE A 299 2.68 -2.23 3.46
C ILE A 299 2.99 -2.83 4.83
N LYS A 300 2.04 -2.68 5.75
CA LYS A 300 2.09 -3.26 7.10
C LYS A 300 1.06 -4.37 7.23
N ILE A 301 1.49 -5.50 7.79
CA ILE A 301 0.61 -6.58 8.19
C ILE A 301 0.59 -6.61 9.70
N LEU A 302 -0.59 -6.40 10.29
CA LEU A 302 -0.74 -6.37 11.73
C LEU A 302 -2.18 -6.72 12.14
N PRO A 303 -2.43 -7.89 12.75
CA PRO A 303 -3.75 -8.22 13.26
C PRO A 303 -4.09 -7.29 14.43
N VAL A 304 -5.32 -6.80 14.46
CA VAL A 304 -5.77 -5.95 15.58
C VAL A 304 -6.14 -6.82 16.78
N GLY A 305 -5.74 -6.36 17.97
CA GLY A 305 -6.04 -7.01 19.25
C GLY A 305 -7.29 -6.47 19.93
N ILE A 306 -7.48 -6.85 21.20
CA ILE A 306 -8.52 -6.32 22.09
C ILE A 306 -7.90 -5.48 23.21
N HIS A 307 -8.72 -4.68 23.88
CA HIS A 307 -8.28 -3.96 25.08
C HIS A 307 -8.46 -4.81 26.34
N MET A 308 -7.36 -5.28 26.93
CA MET A 308 -7.38 -6.17 28.10
C MET A 308 -8.14 -5.56 29.30
N GLY A 309 -7.77 -4.34 29.71
CA GLY A 309 -8.40 -3.68 30.87
C GLY A 309 -9.90 -3.41 30.75
N ARG A 310 -10.43 -3.30 29.52
CA ARG A 310 -11.87 -3.11 29.27
C ARG A 310 -12.64 -4.41 29.49
N VAL A 311 -12.08 -5.54 29.04
CA VAL A 311 -12.66 -6.86 29.29
C VAL A 311 -12.61 -7.18 30.78
N GLU A 312 -11.48 -6.91 31.44
CA GLU A 312 -11.33 -7.10 32.89
C GLU A 312 -12.30 -6.22 33.69
N SER A 313 -12.47 -4.95 33.31
CA SER A 313 -13.45 -4.05 33.92
C SER A 313 -14.88 -4.58 33.78
N ALA A 314 -15.24 -5.10 32.60
CA ALA A 314 -16.54 -5.72 32.37
C ALA A 314 -16.72 -7.00 33.20
N LEU A 315 -15.70 -7.86 33.32
CA LEU A 315 -15.75 -9.04 34.20
C LEU A 315 -15.94 -8.66 35.67
N ASN A 316 -15.26 -7.61 36.13
CA ASN A 316 -15.35 -7.14 37.51
C ASN A 316 -16.63 -6.34 37.83
N HIS A 317 -17.47 -6.05 36.84
CA HIS A 317 -18.72 -5.31 37.03
C HIS A 317 -19.70 -6.11 37.91
N PRO A 318 -20.37 -5.50 38.91
CA PRO A 318 -21.30 -6.21 39.80
C PRO A 318 -22.42 -6.96 39.07
N SER A 319 -22.94 -6.37 38.00
CA SER A 319 -23.97 -7.01 37.17
C SER A 319 -23.47 -8.26 36.44
N SER A 320 -22.17 -8.39 36.16
CA SER A 320 -21.60 -9.60 35.56
C SER A 320 -21.69 -10.77 36.53
N SER A 321 -21.31 -10.58 37.79
CA SER A 321 -21.39 -11.62 38.82
C SER A 321 -22.83 -12.09 39.07
N ILE A 322 -23.79 -11.15 39.07
CA ILE A 322 -25.22 -11.49 39.17
C ILE A 322 -25.65 -12.31 37.95
N LYS A 323 -25.29 -11.84 36.75
CA LYS A 323 -25.73 -12.47 35.50
C LYS A 323 -25.12 -13.86 35.30
N VAL A 324 -23.88 -14.07 35.72
CA VAL A 324 -23.24 -15.38 35.73
C VAL A 324 -24.03 -16.37 36.58
N LYS A 325 -24.43 -16.00 37.80
CA LYS A 325 -25.24 -16.88 38.67
C LYS A 325 -26.60 -17.21 38.06
N GLU A 326 -27.26 -16.23 37.43
CA GLU A 326 -28.51 -16.46 36.70
C GLU A 326 -28.35 -17.47 35.56
N ILE A 327 -27.32 -17.30 34.73
CA ILE A 327 -27.04 -18.18 33.59
C ILE A 327 -26.64 -19.58 34.09
N GLN A 328 -25.85 -19.67 35.15
CA GLN A 328 -25.42 -20.93 35.75
C GLN A 328 -26.60 -21.75 36.30
N GLU A 329 -27.59 -21.09 36.93
CA GLU A 329 -28.81 -21.78 37.37
C GLU A 329 -29.71 -22.14 36.17
N GLN A 330 -29.84 -21.26 35.18
CA GLN A 330 -30.63 -21.52 33.97
C GLN A 330 -30.13 -22.75 33.19
N PHE A 331 -28.81 -22.92 33.09
CA PHE A 331 -28.17 -24.01 32.33
C PHE A 331 -27.50 -25.05 33.24
N LYS A 332 -27.99 -25.21 34.46
CA LYS A 332 -27.46 -26.15 35.43
C LYS A 332 -27.37 -27.57 34.86
N GLY A 333 -26.19 -28.18 34.97
CA GLY A 333 -25.91 -29.51 34.45
C GLY A 333 -25.75 -29.60 32.92
N LYS A 334 -25.72 -28.47 32.21
CA LYS A 334 -25.59 -28.40 30.75
C LYS A 334 -24.27 -27.74 30.34
N LYS A 335 -23.65 -28.23 29.26
CA LYS A 335 -22.49 -27.61 28.60
C LYS A 335 -22.98 -26.54 27.63
N ILE A 336 -22.42 -25.34 27.71
CA ILE A 336 -22.81 -24.20 26.88
C ILE A 336 -21.81 -24.04 25.73
N VAL A 337 -22.33 -24.00 24.50
CA VAL A 337 -21.61 -23.55 23.30
C VAL A 337 -22.08 -22.14 22.96
N VAL A 338 -21.19 -21.17 22.83
CA VAL A 338 -21.57 -19.78 22.55
C VAL A 338 -21.16 -19.34 21.14
N GLY A 339 -22.10 -18.74 20.43
CA GLY A 339 -21.88 -18.02 19.18
C GLY A 339 -22.34 -16.57 19.32
N VAL A 340 -21.54 -15.61 18.87
CA VAL A 340 -21.89 -14.19 18.92
C VAL A 340 -21.52 -13.56 17.59
N ASP A 341 -22.53 -13.13 16.83
CA ASP A 341 -22.35 -12.66 15.47
C ASP A 341 -23.29 -11.50 15.17
N ASP A 342 -22.86 -10.65 14.23
CA ASP A 342 -23.77 -9.66 13.64
C ASP A 342 -24.72 -10.37 12.67
N MET A 343 -25.96 -9.90 12.56
CA MET A 343 -26.90 -10.43 11.57
C MET A 343 -26.43 -10.06 10.15
N ASP A 344 -25.70 -10.98 9.52
CA ASP A 344 -25.07 -10.85 8.22
C ASP A 344 -24.83 -12.26 7.61
N ILE A 345 -25.04 -12.40 6.30
CA ILE A 345 -24.88 -13.66 5.56
C ILE A 345 -23.47 -14.25 5.68
N PHE A 346 -22.44 -13.40 5.79
CA PHE A 346 -21.06 -13.85 5.84
C PHE A 346 -20.66 -14.44 7.20
N LYS A 347 -21.51 -14.28 8.22
CA LYS A 347 -21.24 -14.82 9.57
C LYS A 347 -21.57 -16.31 9.71
N GLY A 348 -22.17 -16.94 8.71
CA GLY A 348 -22.37 -18.40 8.71
C GLY A 348 -23.28 -18.90 9.84
N ILE A 349 -24.17 -18.06 10.38
CA ILE A 349 -25.05 -18.41 11.50
C ILE A 349 -25.90 -19.64 11.16
N SER A 350 -26.45 -19.73 9.94
CA SER A 350 -27.22 -20.89 9.50
C SER A 350 -26.37 -22.17 9.47
N LEU A 351 -25.17 -22.13 8.88
CA LEU A 351 -24.23 -23.25 8.87
C LEU A 351 -23.87 -23.72 10.29
N LYS A 352 -23.81 -22.78 11.25
CA LYS A 352 -23.53 -23.09 12.65
C LYS A 352 -24.67 -23.87 13.30
N LEU A 353 -25.89 -23.44 13.03
CA LEU A 353 -27.10 -24.12 13.51
C LEU A 353 -27.25 -25.50 12.89
N LEU A 354 -26.94 -25.64 11.60
CA LEU A 354 -26.93 -26.94 10.91
C LEU A 354 -25.89 -27.89 11.52
N ALA A 355 -24.70 -27.39 11.89
CA ALA A 355 -23.70 -28.21 12.56
C ALA A 355 -24.15 -28.66 13.96
N MET A 356 -24.84 -27.78 14.71
CA MET A 356 -25.46 -28.16 15.99
C MET A 356 -26.54 -29.22 15.80
N GLU A 357 -27.34 -29.12 14.75
CA GLU A 357 -28.32 -30.14 14.41
C GLU A 357 -27.67 -31.48 14.10
N GLN A 358 -26.62 -31.46 13.27
CA GLN A 358 -25.88 -32.65 12.88
C GLN A 358 -25.21 -33.32 14.08
N LEU A 359 -24.60 -32.54 14.98
CA LEU A 359 -24.05 -33.01 16.25
C LEU A 359 -25.09 -33.76 17.08
N LEU A 360 -26.29 -33.20 17.24
CA LEU A 360 -27.38 -33.85 18.01
C LEU A 360 -27.95 -35.09 17.32
N HIS A 361 -27.84 -35.19 16.00
CA HIS A 361 -28.18 -36.39 15.24
C HIS A 361 -27.16 -37.51 15.48
N GLN A 362 -25.87 -37.20 15.33
CA GLN A 362 -24.76 -38.15 15.44
C GLN A 362 -24.52 -38.62 16.89
N HIS A 363 -24.72 -37.72 17.86
CA HIS A 363 -24.44 -37.94 19.29
C HIS A 363 -25.69 -37.73 20.16
N PRO A 364 -26.59 -38.74 20.26
CA PRO A 364 -27.79 -38.67 21.10
C PRO A 364 -27.51 -38.35 22.57
N GLU A 365 -26.32 -38.68 23.09
CA GLU A 365 -25.84 -38.39 24.45
C GLU A 365 -25.75 -36.89 24.76
N PHE A 366 -25.65 -36.03 23.75
CA PHE A 366 -25.63 -34.58 23.93
C PHE A 366 -27.02 -33.96 24.07
N ARG A 367 -28.07 -34.71 23.78
CA ARG A 367 -29.45 -34.24 23.93
C ARG A 367 -29.79 -34.09 25.42
N GLY A 368 -30.22 -32.90 25.80
CA GLY A 368 -30.50 -32.54 27.19
C GLY A 368 -29.28 -32.05 27.98
N THR A 369 -28.06 -32.29 27.48
CA THR A 369 -26.80 -31.96 28.17
C THR A 369 -26.02 -30.83 27.49
N VAL A 370 -26.21 -30.59 26.19
CA VAL A 370 -25.55 -29.49 25.46
C VAL A 370 -26.56 -28.45 25.00
N VAL A 371 -26.23 -27.17 25.14
CA VAL A 371 -27.03 -26.04 24.64
C VAL A 371 -26.14 -25.07 23.86
N MET A 372 -26.59 -24.68 22.67
CA MET A 372 -26.00 -23.59 21.91
C MET A 372 -26.72 -22.28 22.20
N VAL A 373 -26.02 -21.29 22.73
CA VAL A 373 -26.50 -19.92 22.89
C VAL A 373 -25.96 -19.07 21.75
N GLN A 374 -26.84 -18.65 20.83
CA GLN A 374 -26.49 -17.76 19.72
C GLN A 374 -27.00 -16.34 20.02
N ILE A 375 -26.06 -15.43 20.30
CA ILE A 375 -26.33 -14.01 20.46
C ILE A 375 -26.21 -13.34 19.10
N ILE A 376 -27.22 -12.57 18.72
CA ILE A 376 -27.28 -11.87 17.44
C ILE A 376 -27.21 -10.37 17.70
N ASN A 377 -26.14 -9.73 17.21
CA ASN A 377 -26.10 -8.28 17.17
C ASN A 377 -26.93 -7.76 15.99
N PRO A 378 -27.48 -6.54 16.09
CA PRO A 378 -28.24 -5.91 15.01
C PRO A 378 -27.45 -5.88 13.68
N ALA A 379 -28.16 -6.02 12.57
CA ALA A 379 -27.57 -5.91 11.25
C ALA A 379 -26.99 -4.49 11.01
N ARG A 380 -25.85 -4.43 10.31
CA ARG A 380 -25.17 -3.16 9.99
C ARG A 380 -25.81 -2.39 8.82
N SER A 381 -26.69 -3.05 8.08
CA SER A 381 -27.45 -2.51 6.95
C SER A 381 -28.77 -3.27 6.80
N CYS A 382 -29.66 -2.71 5.98
CA CYS A 382 -30.90 -3.37 5.56
C CYS A 382 -30.72 -3.90 4.13
N GLY A 383 -31.35 -5.03 3.82
CA GLY A 383 -31.32 -5.64 2.50
C GLY A 383 -32.04 -6.98 2.47
N LYS A 384 -32.25 -7.53 1.27
CA LYS A 384 -32.84 -8.85 1.08
C LYS A 384 -31.98 -9.92 1.74
N ASP A 385 -30.67 -9.87 1.53
CA ASP A 385 -29.69 -10.84 2.08
C ASP A 385 -29.78 -10.95 3.61
N VAL A 386 -29.89 -9.81 4.30
CA VAL A 386 -30.04 -9.76 5.77
C VAL A 386 -31.38 -10.36 6.22
N GLN A 387 -32.47 -10.07 5.49
CA GLN A 387 -33.78 -10.63 5.79
C GLN A 387 -33.82 -12.15 5.56
N GLU A 388 -33.14 -12.63 4.53
CA GLU A 388 -32.98 -14.04 4.22
C GLU A 388 -32.18 -14.77 5.30
N ALA A 389 -30.99 -14.26 5.67
CA ALA A 389 -30.21 -14.80 6.78
C ALA A 389 -31.02 -14.84 8.09
N LYS A 390 -31.77 -13.77 8.38
CA LYS A 390 -32.66 -13.73 9.55
C LYS A 390 -33.72 -14.82 9.45
N ARG A 391 -34.43 -14.92 8.32
CA ARG A 391 -35.47 -15.93 8.12
C ARG A 391 -34.92 -17.35 8.29
N GLU A 392 -33.81 -17.67 7.63
CA GLU A 392 -33.17 -18.97 7.68
C GLU A 392 -32.75 -19.34 9.11
N THR A 393 -32.11 -18.41 9.82
CA THR A 393 -31.68 -18.58 11.21
C THR A 393 -32.85 -18.93 12.13
N TYR A 394 -33.95 -18.18 12.04
CA TYR A 394 -35.13 -18.38 12.87
C TYR A 394 -35.87 -19.70 12.54
N LEU A 395 -36.01 -20.04 11.26
CA LEU A 395 -36.65 -21.28 10.84
C LEU A 395 -35.84 -22.50 11.27
N THR A 396 -34.53 -22.46 11.09
CA THR A 396 -33.62 -23.53 11.48
C THR A 396 -33.62 -23.73 12.99
N THR A 397 -33.54 -22.66 13.77
CA THR A 397 -33.63 -22.72 15.25
C THR A 397 -34.94 -23.37 15.71
N LYS A 398 -36.09 -22.92 15.17
CA LYS A 398 -37.40 -23.50 15.53
C LYS A 398 -37.49 -24.97 15.17
N ARG A 399 -36.92 -25.38 14.03
CA ARG A 399 -36.89 -26.77 13.58
C ARG A 399 -36.07 -27.63 14.54
N ILE A 400 -34.85 -27.23 14.89
CA ILE A 400 -33.99 -27.96 15.83
C ILE A 400 -34.67 -28.09 17.20
N ASN A 401 -35.17 -26.99 17.76
CA ASN A 401 -35.84 -27.00 19.07
C ASN A 401 -37.12 -27.87 19.05
N ARG A 402 -37.83 -27.98 17.93
CA ARG A 402 -38.99 -28.86 17.80
C ARG A 402 -38.62 -30.34 17.75
N ILE A 403 -37.50 -30.68 17.10
CA ILE A 403 -37.09 -32.08 16.89
C ILE A 403 -36.38 -32.63 18.14
N PHE A 404 -35.50 -31.85 18.76
CA PHE A 404 -34.62 -32.29 19.85
C PHE A 404 -34.95 -31.68 21.21
N GLY A 405 -35.76 -30.63 21.25
CA GLY A 405 -36.18 -29.99 22.50
C GLY A 405 -37.32 -30.72 23.20
N PHE A 406 -37.45 -30.48 24.49
CA PHE A 406 -38.53 -30.98 25.35
C PHE A 406 -38.76 -29.98 26.50
N PRO A 407 -39.85 -30.06 27.27
CA PRO A 407 -40.13 -29.07 28.33
C PRO A 407 -38.94 -28.89 29.29
N GLY A 408 -38.41 -27.66 29.38
CA GLY A 408 -37.23 -27.31 30.19
C GLY A 408 -35.88 -27.47 29.49
N TYR A 409 -35.86 -27.89 28.22
CA TYR A 409 -34.66 -28.01 27.39
C TYR A 409 -34.89 -27.50 25.97
N GLU A 410 -34.17 -26.44 25.63
CA GLU A 410 -34.03 -25.95 24.26
C GLU A 410 -32.57 -26.15 23.83
N PRO A 411 -32.28 -26.97 22.81
CA PRO A 411 -30.91 -27.19 22.34
C PRO A 411 -30.28 -25.92 21.76
N VAL A 412 -31.08 -25.01 21.20
CA VAL A 412 -30.61 -23.73 20.66
C VAL A 412 -31.40 -22.57 21.29
N VAL A 413 -30.68 -21.67 21.98
CA VAL A 413 -31.24 -20.45 22.57
C VAL A 413 -30.79 -19.25 21.74
N LEU A 414 -31.73 -18.60 21.07
CA LEU A 414 -31.49 -17.43 20.24
C LEU A 414 -31.72 -16.14 21.04
N ILE A 415 -30.71 -15.27 21.14
CA ILE A 415 -30.83 -13.96 21.77
C ILE A 415 -30.73 -12.87 20.70
N ASP A 416 -31.87 -12.48 20.13
CA ASP A 416 -32.01 -11.37 19.17
C ASP A 416 -32.49 -10.09 19.89
N ARG A 417 -31.61 -9.54 20.74
CA ARG A 417 -31.80 -8.24 21.39
C ARG A 417 -30.45 -7.60 21.63
N HIS A 418 -30.44 -6.31 21.97
CA HIS A 418 -29.23 -5.69 22.49
C HIS A 418 -28.79 -6.38 23.79
N VAL A 419 -27.59 -6.96 23.76
CA VAL A 419 -26.96 -7.60 24.92
C VAL A 419 -25.79 -6.72 25.38
N PRO A 420 -25.87 -6.11 26.57
CA PRO A 420 -24.78 -5.32 27.14
C PRO A 420 -23.49 -6.12 27.25
N PHE A 421 -22.35 -5.43 27.23
CA PHE A 421 -21.05 -6.10 27.24
C PHE A 421 -20.83 -6.97 28.49
N TYR A 422 -21.26 -6.52 29.66
CA TYR A 422 -21.18 -7.28 30.92
C TYR A 422 -21.95 -8.62 30.87
N GLU A 423 -23.07 -8.67 30.13
CA GLU A 423 -23.86 -9.89 29.95
C GLU A 423 -23.17 -10.83 28.95
N LYS A 424 -22.57 -10.30 27.87
CA LYS A 424 -21.75 -11.10 26.94
C LYS A 424 -20.56 -11.75 27.65
N THR A 425 -19.87 -11.01 28.51
CA THR A 425 -18.74 -11.54 29.29
C THR A 425 -19.15 -12.67 30.22
N ALA A 426 -20.37 -12.62 30.78
CA ALA A 426 -20.92 -13.71 31.59
C ALA A 426 -21.11 -15.00 30.77
N TYR A 427 -21.68 -14.90 29.57
CA TYR A 427 -21.78 -16.05 28.66
C TYR A 427 -20.40 -16.59 28.26
N TYR A 428 -19.44 -15.72 27.96
CA TYR A 428 -18.09 -16.15 27.60
C TYR A 428 -17.37 -16.86 28.74
N ALA A 429 -17.49 -16.38 29.98
CA ALA A 429 -16.87 -17.01 31.14
C ALA A 429 -17.42 -18.43 31.38
N LEU A 430 -18.74 -18.62 31.19
CA LEU A 430 -19.41 -19.90 31.41
C LEU A 430 -19.30 -20.89 30.25
N ALA A 431 -19.15 -20.41 29.00
CA ALA A 431 -19.22 -21.27 27.82
C ALA A 431 -18.01 -22.22 27.68
N GLU A 432 -18.29 -23.51 27.56
CA GLU A 432 -17.30 -24.58 27.42
C GLU A 432 -16.57 -24.50 26.08
N CYS A 433 -17.27 -24.03 25.04
CA CYS A 433 -16.73 -23.79 23.71
C CYS A 433 -17.31 -22.51 23.11
N CYS A 434 -16.48 -21.72 22.45
CA CYS A 434 -16.92 -20.63 21.58
C CYS A 434 -16.71 -21.00 20.10
N ILE A 435 -17.77 -20.83 19.30
CA ILE A 435 -17.77 -21.14 17.87
C ILE A 435 -17.94 -19.88 17.02
N VAL A 436 -16.97 -19.66 16.13
CA VAL A 436 -16.94 -18.57 15.16
C VAL A 436 -16.73 -19.17 13.77
N ASN A 437 -17.82 -19.48 13.07
CA ASN A 437 -17.82 -20.21 11.80
C ASN A 437 -18.13 -19.30 10.58
N ALA A 438 -17.77 -18.02 10.65
CA ALA A 438 -18.02 -17.10 9.54
C ALA A 438 -17.38 -17.61 8.23
N VAL A 439 -18.11 -17.54 7.12
CA VAL A 439 -17.62 -17.98 5.80
C VAL A 439 -16.52 -17.07 5.26
N ARG A 440 -16.55 -15.80 5.66
CA ARG A 440 -15.47 -14.84 5.43
C ARG A 440 -15.58 -13.72 6.46
N ASP A 441 -14.47 -13.34 7.08
CA ASP A 441 -14.44 -12.20 8.00
C ASP A 441 -13.06 -11.55 8.02
N GLY A 442 -13.02 -10.22 8.14
CA GLY A 442 -11.78 -9.45 8.17
C GLY A 442 -10.90 -9.84 9.35
N MET A 443 -11.24 -9.33 10.54
CA MET A 443 -10.71 -9.78 11.82
C MET A 443 -11.89 -9.98 12.77
N ASN A 444 -11.97 -11.15 13.40
CA ASN A 444 -13.00 -11.43 14.40
C ASN A 444 -12.41 -11.41 15.81
N LEU A 445 -12.90 -10.49 16.64
CA LEU A 445 -12.40 -10.27 18.01
C LEU A 445 -13.19 -11.05 19.07
N ILE A 446 -14.26 -11.78 18.69
CA ILE A 446 -15.03 -12.58 19.64
C ILE A 446 -14.17 -13.67 20.30
N PRO A 447 -13.35 -14.46 19.56
CA PRO A 447 -12.49 -15.45 20.18
C PRO A 447 -11.51 -14.82 21.19
N TYR A 448 -11.02 -13.62 20.91
CA TYR A 448 -10.07 -12.92 21.79
C TYR A 448 -10.75 -12.55 23.11
N LYS A 449 -11.95 -11.97 23.02
CA LYS A 449 -12.77 -11.62 24.19
C LYS A 449 -13.13 -12.87 24.99
N TYR A 450 -13.50 -13.96 24.32
CA TYR A 450 -13.82 -15.24 24.96
C TYR A 450 -12.65 -15.79 25.78
N ILE A 451 -11.45 -15.85 25.19
CA ILE A 451 -10.26 -16.36 25.90
C ILE A 451 -9.96 -15.52 27.14
N VAL A 452 -10.01 -14.19 27.05
CA VAL A 452 -9.78 -13.32 28.22
C VAL A 452 -10.88 -13.49 29.27
N CYS A 453 -12.14 -13.69 28.87
CA CYS A 453 -13.21 -14.00 29.82
C CYS A 453 -13.05 -15.36 30.50
N ARG A 454 -12.49 -16.37 29.81
CA ARG A 454 -12.19 -17.70 30.39
C ARG A 454 -10.98 -17.70 31.30
N GLN A 455 -10.02 -16.79 31.09
CA GLN A 455 -8.94 -16.54 32.04
C GLN A 455 -9.50 -16.01 33.37
N GLY A 456 -10.63 -15.29 33.32
CA GLY A 456 -11.34 -14.85 34.51
C GLY A 456 -10.63 -13.72 35.27
N THR A 457 -11.19 -13.40 36.43
CA THR A 457 -10.64 -12.47 37.42
C THR A 457 -10.96 -13.02 38.80
N PRO A 458 -10.24 -12.65 39.88
CA PRO A 458 -10.53 -13.17 41.22
C PRO A 458 -12.00 -13.03 41.64
N LYS A 459 -12.64 -11.92 41.27
CA LYS A 459 -14.05 -11.65 41.54
C LYS A 459 -15.00 -12.51 40.69
N MET A 460 -14.63 -12.77 39.44
CA MET A 460 -15.39 -13.64 38.56
C MET A 460 -15.27 -15.10 39.00
N ASP A 461 -14.07 -15.54 39.39
CA ASP A 461 -13.80 -16.88 39.89
C ASP A 461 -14.59 -17.16 41.17
N GLU A 462 -14.65 -16.19 42.09
CA GLU A 462 -15.51 -16.26 43.28
C GLU A 462 -16.99 -16.43 42.90
N ALA A 463 -17.47 -15.65 41.92
CA ALA A 463 -18.85 -15.74 41.47
C ALA A 463 -19.20 -17.08 40.81
N LEU A 464 -18.23 -17.68 40.11
CA LEU A 464 -18.32 -19.00 39.47
C LEU A 464 -18.13 -20.16 40.45
N GLY A 465 -17.60 -19.90 41.65
CA GLY A 465 -17.23 -20.93 42.62
C GLY A 465 -15.97 -21.71 42.23
N VAL A 466 -15.08 -21.10 41.44
CA VAL A 466 -13.81 -21.70 41.03
C VAL A 466 -12.78 -21.52 42.14
N ALA A 467 -12.13 -22.61 42.54
CA ALA A 467 -11.12 -22.56 43.60
C ALA A 467 -9.90 -21.74 43.15
N PHE A 468 -9.34 -20.95 44.07
CA PHE A 468 -8.15 -20.15 43.81
C PHE A 468 -6.98 -21.02 43.30
N GLY A 469 -6.39 -20.64 42.16
CA GLY A 469 -5.31 -21.38 41.53
C GLY A 469 -5.73 -22.56 40.65
N SER A 470 -7.04 -22.73 40.39
CA SER A 470 -7.51 -23.71 39.39
C SER A 470 -7.01 -23.34 37.99
N PRO A 471 -6.59 -24.33 37.18
CA PRO A 471 -6.14 -24.06 35.83
C PRO A 471 -7.30 -23.63 34.93
N HIS A 472 -7.09 -22.60 34.12
CA HIS A 472 -8.09 -22.10 33.19
C HIS A 472 -8.09 -22.93 31.90
N ALA A 473 -9.28 -23.19 31.37
CA ALA A 473 -9.49 -24.00 30.20
C ALA A 473 -10.49 -23.33 29.26
N SER A 474 -10.26 -23.45 27.96
CA SER A 474 -11.17 -22.90 26.94
C SER A 474 -11.05 -23.69 25.66
N THR A 475 -12.14 -23.77 24.90
CA THR A 475 -12.14 -24.42 23.59
C THR A 475 -12.71 -23.50 22.52
N LEU A 476 -12.06 -23.48 21.36
CA LEU A 476 -12.40 -22.62 20.24
C LEU A 476 -12.59 -23.46 18.98
N VAL A 477 -13.74 -23.30 18.33
CA VAL A 477 -13.98 -23.76 16.96
C VAL A 477 -14.04 -22.53 16.07
N VAL A 478 -13.10 -22.44 15.13
CA VAL A 478 -12.85 -21.22 14.36
C VAL A 478 -12.78 -21.56 12.86
N SER A 479 -13.51 -20.81 12.04
CA SER A 479 -13.41 -20.90 10.59
C SER A 479 -11.99 -20.58 10.11
N GLU A 480 -11.50 -21.32 9.12
CA GLU A 480 -10.22 -21.03 8.48
C GLU A 480 -10.22 -19.72 7.67
N PHE A 481 -11.40 -19.19 7.35
CA PHE A 481 -11.61 -18.01 6.50
C PHE A 481 -11.73 -16.67 7.25
N ILE A 482 -11.36 -16.64 8.54
CA ILE A 482 -11.37 -15.42 9.36
C ILE A 482 -9.96 -14.99 9.75
N GLY A 483 -9.71 -13.67 9.81
CA GLY A 483 -8.35 -13.16 10.03
C GLY A 483 -7.71 -13.47 11.37
N CYS A 484 -8.45 -13.92 12.39
CA CYS A 484 -7.87 -14.37 13.65
C CYS A 484 -7.41 -15.83 13.63
N SER A 485 -7.81 -16.63 12.62
CA SER A 485 -7.44 -18.05 12.53
C SER A 485 -5.93 -18.29 12.48
N PRO A 486 -5.12 -17.54 11.70
CA PRO A 486 -3.67 -17.67 11.71
C PRO A 486 -3.04 -17.36 13.08
N SER A 487 -3.60 -16.38 13.79
CA SER A 487 -3.13 -15.94 15.11
C SER A 487 -3.43 -16.96 16.23
N LEU A 488 -4.60 -17.59 16.18
CA LEU A 488 -5.09 -18.51 17.23
C LEU A 488 -4.78 -19.97 16.91
N SER A 489 -3.51 -20.30 16.73
CA SER A 489 -3.04 -21.63 16.30
C SER A 489 -3.47 -22.83 17.17
N GLY A 490 -3.93 -22.63 18.40
CA GLY A 490 -4.52 -23.68 19.25
C GLY A 490 -6.02 -23.92 19.03
N ALA A 491 -6.69 -23.19 18.13
CA ALA A 491 -8.12 -23.37 17.86
C ALA A 491 -8.36 -24.57 16.93
N ILE A 492 -9.52 -25.21 17.05
CA ILE A 492 -9.96 -26.25 16.11
C ILE A 492 -10.44 -25.53 14.86
N ARG A 493 -9.66 -25.64 13.77
CA ARG A 493 -9.95 -24.98 12.50
C ARG A 493 -10.93 -25.81 11.70
N VAL A 494 -11.95 -25.14 11.17
CA VAL A 494 -12.99 -25.79 10.37
C VAL A 494 -13.21 -25.03 9.07
N ASN A 495 -13.59 -25.77 8.04
CA ASN A 495 -14.20 -25.18 6.87
C ASN A 495 -15.71 -25.09 7.14
N PRO A 496 -16.31 -23.89 7.26
CA PRO A 496 -17.72 -23.74 7.64
C PRO A 496 -18.71 -24.30 6.61
N TRP A 497 -18.26 -24.56 5.37
CA TRP A 497 -19.08 -25.17 4.33
C TRP A 497 -19.26 -26.68 4.52
N ASP A 498 -18.38 -27.31 5.28
CA ASP A 498 -18.49 -28.71 5.67
C ASP A 498 -19.17 -28.82 7.03
N VAL A 499 -20.50 -28.96 7.01
CA VAL A 499 -21.33 -29.02 8.21
C VAL A 499 -20.98 -30.22 9.11
N GLU A 500 -20.59 -31.34 8.52
CA GLU A 500 -20.20 -32.55 9.26
C GLU A 500 -18.88 -32.31 9.98
N ALA A 501 -17.87 -31.76 9.31
CA ALA A 501 -16.60 -31.42 9.95
C ALA A 501 -16.76 -30.39 11.08
N VAL A 502 -17.70 -29.45 10.96
CA VAL A 502 -18.01 -28.50 12.04
C VAL A 502 -18.68 -29.21 13.23
N ALA A 503 -19.56 -30.19 12.98
CA ALA A 503 -20.17 -31.01 14.02
C ALA A 503 -19.12 -31.86 14.75
N ASP A 504 -18.24 -32.53 14.02
CA ASP A 504 -17.12 -33.32 14.57
C ASP A 504 -16.17 -32.43 15.40
N ALA A 505 -15.92 -31.21 14.96
CA ALA A 505 -15.12 -30.24 15.71
C ALA A 505 -15.80 -29.79 17.01
N LEU A 506 -17.13 -29.67 17.03
CA LEU A 506 -17.89 -29.40 18.25
C LEU A 506 -17.87 -30.59 19.21
N ASP A 507 -18.02 -31.82 18.71
CA ASP A 507 -17.86 -33.04 19.52
C ASP A 507 -16.46 -33.08 20.17
N LEU A 508 -15.41 -32.94 19.35
CA LEU A 508 -14.03 -32.87 19.82
C LEU A 508 -13.87 -31.77 20.88
N ALA A 509 -14.47 -30.59 20.67
CA ALA A 509 -14.37 -29.49 21.63
C ALA A 509 -15.04 -29.80 22.99
N LEU A 510 -16.14 -30.55 22.98
CA LEU A 510 -16.93 -30.89 24.16
C LEU A 510 -16.38 -32.10 24.92
N THR A 511 -15.65 -32.98 24.25
CA THR A 511 -15.05 -34.21 24.80
C THR A 511 -13.55 -34.10 25.08
N MET A 512 -12.90 -33.01 24.63
CA MET A 512 -11.47 -32.77 24.80
C MET A 512 -11.01 -32.94 26.26
N PRO A 513 -9.89 -33.64 26.52
CA PRO A 513 -9.31 -33.75 27.85
C PRO A 513 -8.93 -32.39 28.43
N ASP A 514 -9.13 -32.20 29.74
CA ASP A 514 -8.92 -30.90 30.38
C ASP A 514 -7.48 -30.39 30.27
N LEU A 515 -6.48 -31.28 30.31
CA LEU A 515 -5.07 -30.91 30.12
C LEU A 515 -4.85 -30.27 28.73
N GLU A 516 -5.47 -30.80 27.69
CA GLU A 516 -5.34 -30.23 26.35
C GLU A 516 -6.04 -28.87 26.24
N LYS A 517 -7.24 -28.74 26.82
CA LYS A 517 -7.95 -27.45 26.90
C LYS A 517 -7.12 -26.37 27.60
N GLN A 518 -6.42 -26.74 28.68
CA GLN A 518 -5.55 -25.83 29.43
C GLN A 518 -4.36 -25.36 28.58
N LEU A 519 -3.66 -26.29 27.91
CA LEU A 519 -2.51 -25.97 27.05
C LEU A 519 -2.92 -25.07 25.87
N ARG A 520 -4.07 -25.35 25.24
CA ARG A 520 -4.62 -24.51 24.17
C ARG A 520 -4.98 -23.11 24.69
N HIS A 521 -5.64 -23.03 25.85
CA HIS A 521 -5.99 -21.77 26.50
C HIS A 521 -4.76 -20.91 26.80
N GLU A 522 -3.75 -21.46 27.47
CA GLU A 522 -2.53 -20.73 27.84
C GLU A 522 -1.82 -20.18 26.59
N LYS A 523 -1.75 -20.97 25.52
CA LYS A 523 -1.18 -20.54 24.24
C LYS A 523 -1.91 -19.34 23.66
N HIS A 524 -3.24 -19.38 23.64
CA HIS A 524 -4.07 -18.28 23.12
C HIS A 524 -3.97 -17.04 24.01
N TYR A 525 -4.10 -17.19 25.32
CA TYR A 525 -4.05 -16.09 26.27
C TYR A 525 -2.72 -15.36 26.21
N ARG A 526 -1.59 -16.10 26.18
CA ARG A 526 -0.26 -15.52 26.01
C ARG A 526 -0.18 -14.65 24.76
N TYR A 527 -0.64 -15.14 23.61
CA TYR A 527 -0.62 -14.37 22.37
C TYR A 527 -1.49 -13.10 22.46
N ILE A 528 -2.71 -13.21 22.99
CA ILE A 528 -3.65 -12.08 23.08
C ILE A 528 -3.14 -11.01 24.04
N SER A 529 -2.57 -11.43 25.18
CA SER A 529 -2.02 -10.52 26.20
C SER A 529 -0.84 -9.68 25.68
N SER A 530 -0.05 -10.20 24.74
CA SER A 530 1.09 -9.48 24.17
C SER A 530 0.75 -8.68 22.90
N HIS A 531 -0.37 -9.00 22.23
CA HIS A 531 -0.82 -8.36 20.98
C HIS A 531 -2.17 -7.68 21.19
N ASP A 532 -2.23 -6.78 22.15
CA ASP A 532 -3.41 -5.98 22.44
C ASP A 532 -3.61 -4.84 21.41
N VAL A 533 -4.71 -4.11 21.56
CA VAL A 533 -5.02 -2.96 20.69
C VAL A 533 -3.98 -1.84 20.80
N ALA A 534 -3.37 -1.64 21.96
CA ALA A 534 -2.38 -0.60 22.20
C ALA A 534 -1.07 -0.91 21.45
N TYR A 535 -0.65 -2.18 21.43
CA TYR A 535 0.46 -2.67 20.63
C TYR A 535 0.20 -2.45 19.13
N TRP A 536 -1.00 -2.79 18.65
CA TRP A 536 -1.39 -2.58 17.25
C TRP A 536 -1.24 -1.11 16.83
N ALA A 537 -1.80 -0.20 17.63
CA ALA A 537 -1.78 1.23 17.36
C ALA A 537 -0.36 1.82 17.41
N ARG A 538 0.43 1.43 18.41
CA ARG A 538 1.81 1.87 18.58
C ARG A 538 2.68 1.41 17.42
N SER A 539 2.59 0.13 17.04
CA SER A 539 3.41 -0.42 15.95
C SER A 539 3.05 0.20 14.60
N PHE A 540 1.76 0.41 14.31
CA PHE A 540 1.36 1.06 13.07
C PHE A 540 1.90 2.49 12.98
N VAL A 541 1.77 3.28 14.06
CA VAL A 541 2.26 4.67 14.01
C VAL A 541 3.78 4.74 13.93
N GLN A 542 4.53 3.89 14.62
CA GLN A 542 5.99 3.86 14.48
C GLN A 542 6.45 3.64 13.03
N ASP A 543 5.75 2.76 12.31
CA ASP A 543 6.03 2.50 10.90
C ASP A 543 5.57 3.66 10.01
N LEU A 544 4.47 4.35 10.37
CA LEU A 544 4.01 5.53 9.66
C LEU A 544 4.99 6.71 9.82
N GLU A 545 5.50 6.93 11.04
CA GLU A 545 6.54 7.92 11.30
C GLU A 545 7.81 7.62 10.49
N ARG A 546 8.18 6.34 10.38
CA ARG A 546 9.31 5.90 9.54
C ARG A 546 9.04 6.15 8.05
N ALA A 547 7.86 5.81 7.55
CA ALA A 547 7.47 5.99 6.15
C ALA A 547 7.52 7.47 5.73
N CYS A 548 7.14 8.38 6.63
CA CYS A 548 7.07 9.81 6.37
C CYS A 548 8.39 10.57 6.54
N LYS A 549 9.47 9.92 7.01
CA LYS A 549 10.73 10.59 7.36
C LYS A 549 11.35 11.39 6.20
N ASP A 550 11.17 10.90 4.98
CA ASP A 550 11.82 11.46 3.79
C ASP A 550 10.97 12.52 3.06
N HIS A 551 9.78 12.90 3.57
CA HIS A 551 8.86 13.84 2.89
C HIS A 551 9.48 15.20 2.56
N TYR A 552 10.35 15.71 3.44
CA TYR A 552 11.03 17.00 3.26
C TYR A 552 12.33 16.90 2.49
N SER A 553 12.89 15.69 2.40
CA SER A 553 14.12 15.43 1.67
C SER A 553 13.94 15.38 0.16
N LYS A 554 12.69 15.36 -0.35
CA LYS A 554 12.36 15.25 -1.77
C LYS A 554 11.48 16.41 -2.24
N ARG A 555 11.61 16.74 -3.52
CA ARG A 555 10.69 17.66 -4.23
C ARG A 555 9.51 16.85 -4.74
N CYS A 556 8.30 17.39 -4.57
CA CYS A 556 7.06 16.71 -4.92
C CYS A 556 6.28 17.55 -5.94
N TRP A 557 5.81 16.93 -7.02
CA TRP A 557 4.94 17.55 -8.02
C TRP A 557 3.63 16.78 -8.13
N ALA A 558 2.54 17.54 -8.23
CA ALA A 558 1.21 17.01 -8.47
C ALA A 558 1.01 16.74 -9.97
N ILE A 559 0.54 15.54 -10.31
CA ILE A 559 0.23 15.15 -11.68
C ILE A 559 -1.15 14.49 -11.72
N GLY A 560 -1.93 14.77 -12.76
CA GLY A 560 -3.23 14.14 -13.02
C GLY A 560 -4.43 14.89 -12.45
N PHE A 561 -5.62 14.52 -12.91
CA PHE A 561 -6.90 15.12 -12.55
C PHE A 561 -7.83 14.11 -11.88
N GLY A 562 -8.74 14.60 -11.02
CA GLY A 562 -9.70 13.75 -10.31
C GLY A 562 -9.01 12.67 -9.46
N LEU A 563 -9.49 11.42 -9.57
CA LEU A 563 -8.93 10.27 -8.87
C LEU A 563 -7.68 9.67 -9.54
N ASN A 564 -7.28 10.18 -10.71
CA ASN A 564 -6.00 9.84 -11.35
C ASN A 564 -4.84 10.72 -10.85
N PHE A 565 -5.10 11.53 -9.82
CA PHE A 565 -4.10 12.35 -9.15
C PHE A 565 -3.03 11.47 -8.49
N ARG A 566 -1.77 11.87 -8.67
CA ARG A 566 -0.59 11.21 -8.13
C ARG A 566 0.50 12.22 -7.84
N ILE A 567 1.41 11.85 -6.94
CA ILE A 567 2.60 12.64 -6.64
C ILE A 567 3.81 12.01 -7.27
N LEU A 568 4.52 12.82 -8.05
CA LEU A 568 5.88 12.54 -8.48
C LEU A 568 6.84 13.07 -7.43
N SER A 569 7.70 12.21 -6.88
CA SER A 569 8.72 12.60 -5.90
C SER A 569 10.12 12.38 -6.46
N LEU A 570 10.90 13.45 -6.59
CA LEU A 570 12.26 13.43 -7.13
C LEU A 570 13.23 14.01 -6.10
N SER A 571 14.51 13.67 -6.24
CA SER A 571 15.58 14.27 -5.42
C SER A 571 15.59 15.81 -5.56
N PRO A 572 15.90 16.59 -4.51
CA PRO A 572 16.06 18.03 -4.62
C PRO A 572 17.16 18.45 -5.58
N SER A 573 18.17 17.59 -5.75
CA SER A 573 19.25 17.79 -6.72
C SER A 573 18.81 17.53 -8.16
N PHE A 574 17.62 16.96 -8.39
CA PHE A 574 17.08 16.68 -9.72
C PHE A 574 16.72 17.97 -10.45
N ARG A 575 17.43 18.29 -11.52
CA ARG A 575 17.24 19.53 -12.30
C ARG A 575 17.50 19.33 -13.79
N LYS A 576 16.91 20.18 -14.62
CA LYS A 576 17.22 20.19 -16.06
C LYS A 576 18.71 20.49 -16.25
N LEU A 577 19.39 19.72 -17.08
CA LEU A 577 20.79 19.96 -17.39
C LEU A 577 20.91 21.19 -18.30
N SER A 578 21.57 22.25 -17.83
CA SER A 578 21.82 23.42 -18.67
C SER A 578 23.09 23.23 -19.50
N ASN A 579 23.00 23.58 -20.79
CA ASN A 579 24.12 23.49 -21.73
C ASN A 579 25.31 24.31 -21.25
N ASP A 580 25.10 25.51 -20.72
CA ASP A 580 26.21 26.37 -20.26
C ASP A 580 26.97 25.76 -19.09
N HIS A 581 26.26 25.15 -18.14
CA HIS A 581 26.89 24.52 -16.97
C HIS A 581 27.79 23.36 -17.39
N ILE A 582 27.27 22.42 -18.19
CA ILE A 582 28.06 21.27 -18.64
C ILE A 582 29.17 21.67 -19.61
N VAL A 583 28.94 22.63 -20.51
CA VAL A 583 29.96 23.12 -21.45
C VAL A 583 31.09 23.83 -20.69
N SER A 584 30.77 24.57 -19.62
CA SER A 584 31.79 25.22 -18.78
C SER A 584 32.67 24.20 -18.05
N ALA A 585 32.06 23.19 -17.44
CA ALA A 585 32.74 22.05 -16.83
C ALA A 585 33.62 21.30 -17.84
N TYR A 586 33.05 21.01 -19.00
CA TYR A 586 33.73 20.34 -20.10
C TYR A 586 34.97 21.13 -20.56
N LYS A 587 34.90 22.46 -20.70
CA LYS A 587 36.06 23.28 -21.10
C LYS A 587 37.20 23.27 -20.08
N ARG A 588 36.90 23.20 -18.77
CA ARG A 588 37.91 23.22 -17.69
C ARG A 588 38.58 21.86 -17.45
N THR A 589 37.94 20.77 -17.86
CA THR A 589 38.38 19.40 -17.59
C THR A 589 39.29 18.87 -18.70
N CYS A 590 40.18 17.96 -18.34
CA CYS A 590 41.25 17.46 -19.21
C CYS A 590 41.19 15.95 -19.50
N ARG A 591 40.40 15.17 -18.75
CA ARG A 591 40.21 13.73 -18.99
C ARG A 591 38.76 13.31 -18.73
N ARG A 592 38.00 13.14 -19.82
CA ARG A 592 36.53 13.07 -19.78
C ARG A 592 36.03 11.68 -20.18
N ALA A 593 35.21 11.07 -19.33
CA ALA A 593 34.49 9.84 -19.65
C ALA A 593 33.03 10.17 -20.01
N ILE A 594 32.56 9.69 -21.16
CA ILE A 594 31.20 9.94 -21.67
C ILE A 594 30.55 8.60 -22.00
N PHE A 595 29.43 8.31 -21.34
CA PHE A 595 28.63 7.11 -21.56
C PHE A 595 27.26 7.52 -22.11
N LEU A 596 26.85 6.92 -23.21
CA LEU A 596 25.57 7.21 -23.86
C LEU A 596 24.82 5.91 -24.08
N ASP A 597 23.58 5.83 -23.60
CA ASP A 597 22.65 4.85 -24.14
C ASP A 597 22.26 5.20 -25.58
N TYR A 598 21.84 4.20 -26.34
CA TYR A 598 21.41 4.38 -27.71
C TYR A 598 19.88 4.53 -27.86
N ASP A 599 19.11 3.59 -27.32
CA ASP A 599 17.69 3.39 -27.63
C ASP A 599 16.81 4.16 -26.67
N GLY A 600 16.17 5.24 -27.13
CA GLY A 600 15.40 6.15 -26.30
C GLY A 600 16.21 7.37 -25.84
N THR A 601 17.54 7.29 -25.94
CA THR A 601 18.45 8.39 -25.63
C THR A 601 18.98 9.13 -26.87
N MET A 602 19.58 8.42 -27.84
CA MET A 602 20.13 9.02 -29.07
C MET A 602 19.16 8.91 -30.25
N VAL A 603 18.33 7.87 -30.25
CA VAL A 603 17.26 7.65 -31.23
C VAL A 603 15.96 7.42 -30.46
N PRO A 604 14.85 8.10 -30.79
CA PRO A 604 13.58 7.89 -30.10
C PRO A 604 13.16 6.41 -30.09
N GLN A 605 12.75 5.90 -28.93
CA GLN A 605 12.34 4.50 -28.78
C GLN A 605 11.15 4.13 -29.66
N THR A 606 10.30 5.11 -30.03
CA THR A 606 9.16 4.96 -30.93
C THR A 606 9.52 5.01 -32.42
N SER A 607 10.79 5.29 -32.76
CA SER A 607 11.21 5.35 -34.16
C SER A 607 11.17 3.95 -34.79
N ILE A 608 10.52 3.85 -35.96
CA ILE A 608 10.53 2.66 -36.81
C ILE A 608 11.94 2.44 -37.39
N VAL A 609 12.61 3.53 -37.76
CA VAL A 609 14.00 3.50 -38.23
C VAL A 609 14.92 3.53 -37.02
N LYS A 610 15.55 2.40 -36.74
CA LYS A 610 16.46 2.22 -35.60
C LYS A 610 17.92 2.56 -35.91
N THR A 611 18.26 2.87 -37.16
CA THR A 611 19.61 3.25 -37.57
C THR A 611 19.95 4.68 -37.17
N PRO A 612 21.22 5.00 -36.84
CA PRO A 612 21.59 6.36 -36.43
C PRO A 612 21.48 7.33 -37.61
N SER A 613 21.01 8.55 -37.34
CA SER A 613 20.97 9.60 -38.34
C SER A 613 22.40 10.08 -38.69
N PRO A 614 22.62 10.67 -39.87
CA PRO A 614 23.91 11.27 -40.22
C PRO A 614 24.36 12.34 -39.22
N GLU A 615 23.40 13.03 -38.59
CA GLU A 615 23.66 14.02 -37.54
C GLU A 615 24.24 13.36 -36.27
N VAL A 616 23.66 12.24 -35.81
CA VAL A 616 24.19 11.46 -34.67
C VAL A 616 25.63 11.02 -34.95
N ILE A 617 25.89 10.48 -36.14
CA ILE A 617 27.23 10.01 -36.53
C ILE A 617 28.23 11.18 -36.54
N SER A 618 27.85 12.32 -37.12
CA SER A 618 28.69 13.53 -37.17
C SER A 618 29.06 14.02 -35.77
N VAL A 619 28.08 14.09 -34.86
CA VAL A 619 28.29 14.53 -33.47
C VAL A 619 29.23 13.58 -32.73
N LEU A 620 29.02 12.26 -32.84
CA LEU A 620 29.88 11.26 -32.20
C LEU A 620 31.31 11.33 -32.74
N ASN A 621 31.48 11.47 -34.06
CA ASN A 621 32.80 11.64 -34.67
C ASN A 621 33.53 12.88 -34.15
N ASN A 622 32.82 14.00 -34.07
CA ASN A 622 33.39 15.23 -33.53
C ASN A 622 33.76 15.08 -32.04
N LEU A 623 32.95 14.42 -31.22
CA LEU A 623 33.28 14.13 -29.81
C LEU A 623 34.49 13.21 -29.67
N CYS A 624 34.58 12.17 -30.51
CA CYS A 624 35.68 11.21 -30.49
C CYS A 624 36.98 11.77 -31.11
N SER A 625 36.90 12.91 -31.82
CA SER A 625 38.08 13.59 -32.37
C SER A 625 38.89 14.35 -31.31
N ASP A 626 38.30 14.63 -30.13
CA ASP A 626 39.02 15.19 -28.98
C ASP A 626 39.79 14.07 -28.26
N PRO A 627 41.13 14.09 -28.23
CA PRO A 627 41.91 13.07 -27.52
C PRO A 627 41.70 13.09 -25.99
N LYS A 628 41.08 14.15 -25.44
CA LYS A 628 40.72 14.23 -24.02
C LYS A 628 39.46 13.42 -23.67
N ASN A 629 38.70 12.99 -24.67
CA ASN A 629 37.45 12.29 -24.48
C ASN A 629 37.62 10.77 -24.62
N THR A 630 36.93 10.04 -23.76
CA THR A 630 36.69 8.61 -23.89
C THR A 630 35.19 8.42 -23.96
N VAL A 631 34.67 8.17 -25.18
CA VAL A 631 33.23 8.09 -25.46
C VAL A 631 32.84 6.63 -25.67
N PHE A 632 31.79 6.20 -24.96
CA PHE A 632 31.22 4.85 -25.04
C PHE A 632 29.73 4.91 -25.31
N ILE A 633 29.28 4.14 -26.31
CA ILE A 633 27.87 3.75 -26.41
C ILE A 633 27.66 2.47 -25.62
N VAL A 634 26.68 2.48 -24.72
CA VAL A 634 26.34 1.33 -23.87
C VAL A 634 24.89 0.94 -24.17
N SER A 635 24.70 -0.10 -24.99
CA SER A 635 23.37 -0.48 -25.50
C SER A 635 23.04 -1.94 -25.20
N GLY A 636 21.74 -2.24 -25.10
CA GLY A 636 21.23 -3.61 -25.06
C GLY A 636 21.24 -4.33 -26.42
N ARG A 637 21.55 -3.63 -27.51
CA ARG A 637 21.57 -4.22 -28.88
C ARG A 637 22.74 -5.16 -29.11
N GLY A 638 22.57 -6.04 -30.09
CA GLY A 638 23.60 -6.99 -30.53
C GLY A 638 24.82 -6.31 -31.15
N LYS A 639 25.97 -6.98 -31.07
CA LYS A 639 27.27 -6.44 -31.49
C LYS A 639 27.36 -6.15 -32.99
N ASP A 640 26.69 -6.94 -33.83
CA ASP A 640 26.79 -6.85 -35.30
C ASP A 640 26.07 -5.60 -35.82
N SER A 641 24.84 -5.36 -35.34
CA SER A 641 24.08 -4.16 -35.68
C SER A 641 24.81 -2.89 -35.26
N LEU A 642 25.33 -2.84 -34.02
CA LEU A 642 26.10 -1.68 -33.55
C LEU A 642 27.41 -1.51 -34.30
N SER A 643 28.06 -2.60 -34.71
CA SER A 643 29.28 -2.55 -35.53
C SER A 643 29.01 -1.92 -36.88
N GLU A 644 27.92 -2.32 -37.55
CA GLU A 644 27.51 -1.79 -38.85
C GLU A 644 27.12 -0.31 -38.77
N TRP A 645 26.30 0.05 -37.79
CA TRP A 645 25.75 1.39 -37.66
C TRP A 645 26.81 2.46 -37.34
N PHE A 646 27.84 2.09 -36.59
CA PHE A 646 28.92 2.99 -36.19
C PHE A 646 30.23 2.73 -36.94
N LEU A 647 30.18 2.10 -38.12
CA LEU A 647 31.36 1.88 -38.99
C LEU A 647 32.17 3.15 -39.25
N GLN A 648 31.49 4.29 -39.31
CA GLN A 648 32.09 5.60 -39.60
C GLN A 648 32.76 6.26 -38.38
N CYS A 649 32.64 5.68 -37.18
CA CYS A 649 33.17 6.22 -35.93
C CYS A 649 34.38 5.39 -35.44
N GLU A 650 35.58 5.74 -35.89
CA GLU A 650 36.79 4.91 -35.65
C GLU A 650 37.21 4.83 -34.19
N ASN A 651 37.11 5.94 -33.45
CA ASN A 651 37.57 6.08 -32.06
C ASN A 651 36.46 5.86 -31.01
N LEU A 652 35.29 5.36 -31.42
CA LEU A 652 34.15 5.17 -30.52
C LEU A 652 34.25 3.82 -29.79
N GLY A 653 34.13 3.87 -28.46
CA GLY A 653 33.93 2.68 -27.63
C GLY A 653 32.51 2.16 -27.74
N ILE A 654 32.32 0.85 -27.87
CA ILE A 654 31.00 0.23 -27.96
C ILE A 654 30.91 -0.91 -26.95
N ALA A 655 29.87 -0.86 -26.12
CA ALA A 655 29.45 -1.95 -25.26
C ALA A 655 28.08 -2.46 -25.74
N ALA A 656 28.08 -3.68 -26.27
CA ALA A 656 26.89 -4.36 -26.79
C ALA A 656 26.34 -5.35 -25.76
N GLU A 657 25.05 -5.66 -25.87
CA GLU A 657 24.34 -6.60 -25.00
C GLU A 657 24.54 -6.29 -23.51
N HIS A 658 24.28 -5.02 -23.13
CA HIS A 658 24.44 -4.50 -21.77
C HIS A 658 25.87 -4.60 -21.20
N GLY A 659 26.88 -4.79 -22.06
CA GLY A 659 28.27 -4.86 -21.64
C GLY A 659 28.90 -6.25 -21.68
N TYR A 660 28.20 -7.27 -22.19
CA TYR A 660 28.82 -8.58 -22.37
C TYR A 660 30.00 -8.50 -23.34
N PHE A 661 29.80 -7.78 -24.45
CA PHE A 661 30.83 -7.49 -25.44
C PHE A 661 31.23 -6.02 -25.32
N MET A 662 32.53 -5.77 -25.23
CA MET A 662 33.08 -4.41 -25.18
C MET A 662 34.20 -4.25 -26.19
N ARG A 663 34.25 -3.11 -26.86
CA ARG A 663 35.35 -2.75 -27.76
C ARG A 663 35.72 -1.30 -27.54
N TRP A 664 37.02 -1.02 -27.39
CA TRP A 664 37.54 0.32 -27.08
C TRP A 664 37.60 1.25 -28.30
N SER A 665 37.88 0.71 -29.49
CA SER A 665 37.83 1.43 -30.77
C SER A 665 37.73 0.42 -31.91
N ARG A 666 37.49 0.86 -33.14
CA ARG A 666 37.41 -0.02 -34.31
C ARG A 666 38.65 -0.91 -34.50
N MET A 667 39.82 -0.44 -34.07
CA MET A 667 41.08 -1.16 -34.23
C MET A 667 41.28 -2.26 -33.17
N PHE A 668 40.51 -2.26 -32.09
CA PHE A 668 40.57 -3.29 -31.06
C PHE A 668 39.57 -4.41 -31.35
N ASN A 669 39.93 -5.63 -30.97
CA ASN A 669 39.00 -6.75 -30.98
C ASN A 669 37.96 -6.60 -29.86
N TRP A 670 36.83 -7.28 -30.01
CA TRP A 670 35.82 -7.39 -28.97
C TRP A 670 36.38 -8.16 -27.76
N GLU A 671 36.31 -7.55 -26.58
CA GLU A 671 36.55 -8.17 -25.29
C GLU A 671 35.23 -8.71 -24.72
N THR A 672 35.27 -9.93 -24.19
CA THR A 672 34.16 -10.51 -23.43
C THR A 672 34.42 -10.34 -21.94
N VAL A 673 33.40 -9.88 -21.20
CA VAL A 673 33.53 -9.50 -19.79
C VAL A 673 33.57 -10.70 -18.82
N SER A 674 33.10 -11.88 -19.23
CA SER A 674 33.04 -13.06 -18.35
C SER A 674 33.85 -14.24 -18.91
N LEU A 675 34.54 -14.96 -18.01
CA LEU A 675 35.14 -16.27 -18.28
C LEU A 675 34.04 -17.23 -18.74
N ALA A 676 34.18 -17.77 -19.96
CA ALA A 676 33.42 -18.87 -20.56
C ALA A 676 32.17 -19.31 -19.75
N MET A 677 31.06 -18.61 -19.93
CA MET A 677 29.77 -19.12 -19.47
C MET A 677 29.24 -20.03 -20.57
N ASP A 678 29.00 -21.29 -20.25
CA ASP A 678 28.27 -22.17 -21.15
C ASP A 678 26.84 -21.64 -21.30
N PHE A 679 26.43 -21.37 -22.55
CA PHE A 679 25.08 -20.92 -22.87
C PHE A 679 24.05 -22.05 -22.84
N ASP A 680 24.32 -23.13 -22.09
CA ASP A 680 23.45 -24.29 -21.98
C ASP A 680 22.08 -23.94 -21.39
N TRP A 681 22.00 -22.93 -20.54
CA TRP A 681 20.74 -22.37 -20.05
C TRP A 681 19.80 -21.91 -21.18
N LYS A 682 20.31 -21.54 -22.36
CA LYS A 682 19.47 -21.18 -23.52
C LYS A 682 18.66 -22.38 -24.01
N LYS A 683 19.22 -23.59 -23.93
CA LYS A 683 18.51 -24.83 -24.30
C LYS A 683 17.33 -25.10 -23.37
N ILE A 684 17.37 -24.55 -22.14
CA ILE A 684 16.29 -24.64 -21.15
C ILE A 684 15.28 -23.50 -21.37
N ALA A 685 15.76 -22.28 -21.57
CA ALA A 685 14.93 -21.07 -21.67
C ALA A 685 14.16 -20.97 -23.00
N GLU A 686 14.80 -21.33 -24.13
CA GLU A 686 14.21 -21.18 -25.47
C GLU A 686 12.90 -21.96 -25.65
N PRO A 687 12.78 -23.25 -25.24
CA PRO A 687 11.51 -23.97 -25.29
C PRO A 687 10.39 -23.30 -24.47
N VAL A 688 10.73 -22.73 -23.31
CA VAL A 688 9.76 -22.01 -22.47
C VAL A 688 9.28 -20.76 -23.19
N ILE A 689 10.20 -19.91 -23.66
CA ILE A 689 9.84 -18.68 -24.37
C ILE A 689 9.02 -18.99 -25.65
N LYS A 690 9.37 -20.06 -26.36
CA LYS A 690 8.65 -20.50 -27.55
C LYS A 690 7.19 -20.84 -27.26
N LEU A 691 6.90 -21.49 -26.13
CA LEU A 691 5.53 -21.78 -25.72
C LEU A 691 4.71 -20.50 -25.51
N TYR A 692 5.29 -19.47 -24.88
CA TYR A 692 4.61 -18.18 -24.72
C TYR A 692 4.49 -17.41 -26.03
N THR A 693 5.46 -17.57 -26.94
CA THR A 693 5.42 -16.96 -28.27
C THR A 693 4.29 -17.55 -29.12
N GLU A 694 4.13 -18.87 -29.11
CA GLU A 694 3.04 -19.57 -29.81
C GLU A 694 1.66 -19.24 -29.20
N ALA A 695 1.59 -19.02 -27.89
CA ALA A 695 0.35 -18.67 -27.20
C ALA A 695 -0.05 -17.19 -27.30
N THR A 696 0.87 -16.31 -27.75
CA THR A 696 0.66 -14.85 -27.73
C THR A 696 0.84 -14.27 -29.13
N ASP A 697 -0.29 -14.01 -29.80
CA ASP A 697 -0.28 -13.35 -31.10
C ASP A 697 0.37 -11.96 -31.02
N GLY A 698 1.14 -11.60 -32.05
CA GLY A 698 1.94 -10.36 -32.07
C GLY A 698 3.21 -10.39 -31.21
N SER A 699 3.61 -11.54 -30.66
CA SER A 699 4.89 -11.71 -29.96
C SER A 699 5.94 -12.45 -30.80
N TYR A 700 7.22 -12.21 -30.51
CA TYR A 700 8.33 -12.90 -31.17
C TYR A 700 9.57 -13.02 -30.28
N ILE A 701 10.47 -13.94 -30.66
CA ILE A 701 11.74 -14.17 -29.95
C ILE A 701 12.89 -13.55 -30.75
N GLU A 702 13.70 -12.73 -30.09
CA GLU A 702 15.00 -12.28 -30.56
C GLU A 702 16.10 -13.07 -29.85
N THR A 703 16.87 -13.83 -30.63
CA THR A 703 18.03 -14.58 -30.10
C THR A 703 19.30 -13.76 -30.29
N LYS A 704 19.90 -13.33 -29.17
CA LYS A 704 21.20 -12.63 -29.15
C LYS A 704 22.32 -13.62 -28.81
N GLU A 705 23.58 -13.21 -28.90
CA GLU A 705 24.69 -14.12 -28.58
C GLU A 705 24.78 -14.44 -27.10
N SER A 706 24.55 -13.47 -26.21
CA SER A 706 24.57 -13.67 -24.75
C SER A 706 23.19 -13.69 -24.10
N ALA A 707 22.12 -13.28 -24.79
CA ALA A 707 20.78 -13.13 -24.23
C ALA A 707 19.68 -13.74 -25.10
N LEU A 708 18.50 -13.95 -24.51
CA LEU A 708 17.25 -14.27 -25.20
C LEU A 708 16.21 -13.21 -24.81
N VAL A 709 15.54 -12.61 -25.81
CA VAL A 709 14.54 -11.57 -25.57
C VAL A 709 13.22 -11.98 -26.19
N TRP A 710 12.16 -11.96 -25.41
CA TRP A 710 10.79 -12.10 -25.88
C TRP A 710 10.15 -10.72 -26.00
N HIS A 711 9.67 -10.39 -27.19
CA HIS A 711 9.01 -9.13 -27.51
C HIS A 711 7.51 -9.34 -27.59
N HIS A 712 6.73 -8.47 -26.96
CA HIS A 712 5.27 -8.52 -26.95
C HIS A 712 4.65 -7.15 -27.27
N GLN A 713 5.38 -6.28 -27.97
CA GLN A 713 4.95 -4.93 -28.29
C GLN A 713 3.72 -4.89 -29.20
N ASP A 714 3.64 -5.81 -30.15
CA ASP A 714 2.54 -5.88 -31.12
C ASP A 714 1.40 -6.81 -30.66
N ALA A 715 1.52 -7.41 -29.46
CA ALA A 715 0.47 -8.19 -28.83
C ALA A 715 -0.60 -7.27 -28.22
N ASP A 716 -1.78 -7.84 -27.91
CA ASP A 716 -2.77 -7.13 -27.11
C ASP A 716 -2.13 -6.61 -25.80
N PRO A 717 -2.27 -5.32 -25.44
CA PRO A 717 -1.51 -4.74 -24.34
C PRO A 717 -1.76 -5.41 -22.98
N ASP A 718 -3.00 -5.82 -22.71
CA ASP A 718 -3.39 -6.44 -21.44
C ASP A 718 -2.93 -7.91 -21.41
N PHE A 719 -3.20 -8.65 -22.50
CA PHE A 719 -2.81 -10.05 -22.62
C PHE A 719 -1.28 -10.23 -22.69
N GLY A 720 -0.60 -9.45 -23.53
CA GLY A 720 0.85 -9.45 -23.66
C GLY A 720 1.55 -9.08 -22.35
N SER A 721 1.05 -8.09 -21.62
CA SER A 721 1.55 -7.74 -20.28
C SER A 721 1.35 -8.87 -19.26
N CYS A 722 0.21 -9.57 -19.31
CA CYS A 722 -0.07 -10.72 -18.47
C CYS A 722 0.88 -11.88 -18.79
N GLN A 723 1.01 -12.24 -20.06
CA GLN A 723 1.92 -13.28 -20.56
C GLN A 723 3.38 -12.97 -20.24
N ALA A 724 3.81 -11.71 -20.34
CA ALA A 724 5.15 -11.27 -19.95
C ALA A 724 5.45 -11.56 -18.48
N LYS A 725 4.46 -11.34 -17.60
CA LYS A 725 4.61 -11.58 -16.17
C LYS A 725 4.66 -13.08 -15.86
N GLU A 726 3.79 -13.86 -16.48
CA GLU A 726 3.82 -15.33 -16.31
C GLU A 726 5.11 -15.93 -16.87
N LEU A 727 5.58 -15.44 -18.02
CA LEU A 727 6.86 -15.85 -18.61
C LEU A 727 8.03 -15.50 -17.68
N LEU A 728 8.04 -14.30 -17.08
CA LEU A 728 9.03 -13.90 -16.09
C LEU A 728 9.05 -14.88 -14.91
N ASP A 729 7.91 -15.11 -14.26
CA ASP A 729 7.81 -16.01 -13.11
C ASP A 729 8.22 -17.45 -13.48
N HIS A 730 7.84 -17.93 -14.67
CA HIS A 730 8.19 -19.26 -15.15
C HIS A 730 9.70 -19.39 -15.40
N LEU A 731 10.31 -18.43 -16.09
CA LEU A 731 11.75 -18.43 -16.36
C LEU A 731 12.57 -18.27 -15.08
N GLU A 732 12.15 -17.42 -14.13
CA GLU A 732 12.84 -17.27 -12.84
C GLU A 732 12.87 -18.58 -12.05
N ASN A 733 11.77 -19.35 -12.08
CA ASN A 733 11.70 -20.64 -11.41
C ASN A 733 12.55 -21.71 -12.12
N VAL A 734 12.51 -21.77 -13.44
CA VAL A 734 13.24 -22.79 -14.23
C VAL A 734 14.75 -22.52 -14.25
N LEU A 735 15.15 -21.24 -14.25
CA LEU A 735 16.54 -20.81 -14.32
C LEU A 735 17.11 -20.45 -12.95
N ALA A 736 16.44 -20.80 -11.84
CA ALA A 736 16.84 -20.42 -10.48
C ALA A 736 18.26 -20.87 -10.09
N ASN A 737 18.75 -21.97 -10.66
CA ASN A 737 20.09 -22.52 -10.41
C ASN A 737 21.11 -22.16 -11.50
N GLU A 738 20.68 -21.46 -12.55
CA GLU A 738 21.55 -21.04 -13.65
C GLU A 738 22.13 -19.65 -13.37
N PRO A 739 23.33 -19.32 -13.86
CA PRO A 739 23.99 -18.04 -13.62
C PRO A 739 23.41 -16.92 -14.50
N VAL A 740 22.09 -16.79 -14.54
CA VAL A 740 21.34 -15.85 -15.39
C VAL A 740 20.33 -15.07 -14.58
N VAL A 741 19.91 -13.93 -15.12
CA VAL A 741 18.88 -13.08 -14.54
C VAL A 741 17.82 -12.85 -15.60
N VAL A 742 16.57 -13.05 -15.22
CA VAL A 742 15.41 -12.70 -16.04
C VAL A 742 14.99 -11.29 -15.64
N LYS A 743 14.82 -10.39 -16.61
CA LYS A 743 14.36 -9.03 -16.39
C LYS A 743 13.21 -8.72 -17.32
N ARG A 744 12.18 -8.09 -16.78
CA ARG A 744 11.09 -7.49 -17.56
C ARG A 744 11.42 -6.05 -17.92
N GLY A 745 11.28 -5.71 -19.19
CA GLY A 745 11.38 -4.35 -19.71
C GLY A 745 10.05 -3.84 -20.25
N GLN A 746 10.07 -2.69 -20.89
CA GLN A 746 8.89 -2.15 -21.57
C GLN A 746 8.63 -2.98 -22.84
N HIS A 747 7.54 -3.74 -22.83
CA HIS A 747 7.14 -4.67 -23.90
C HIS A 747 8.07 -5.87 -24.15
N ILE A 748 8.98 -6.17 -23.21
CA ILE A 748 9.94 -7.27 -23.36
C ILE A 748 10.15 -8.07 -22.07
N VAL A 749 10.55 -9.33 -22.23
CA VAL A 749 11.16 -10.17 -21.17
C VAL A 749 12.51 -10.64 -21.68
N GLU A 750 13.58 -10.31 -20.96
CA GLU A 750 14.96 -10.61 -21.34
C GLU A 750 15.60 -11.56 -20.33
N VAL A 751 16.20 -12.65 -20.81
CA VAL A 751 17.10 -13.51 -20.03
C VAL A 751 18.54 -13.17 -20.43
N LYS A 752 19.36 -12.79 -19.45
CA LYS A 752 20.77 -12.44 -19.67
C LYS A 752 21.69 -12.96 -18.57
N PRO A 753 23.01 -13.05 -18.80
CA PRO A 753 23.94 -13.55 -17.80
C PRO A 753 24.00 -12.65 -16.56
N GLN A 754 24.16 -13.27 -15.39
CA GLN A 754 24.31 -12.55 -14.14
C GLN A 754 25.59 -11.70 -14.14
N GLY A 755 25.54 -10.50 -13.57
CA GLY A 755 26.68 -9.59 -13.49
C GLY A 755 26.91 -8.69 -14.71
N VAL A 756 26.18 -8.92 -15.82
CA VAL A 756 26.25 -8.09 -17.02
C VAL A 756 25.23 -6.95 -16.93
N THR A 757 25.70 -5.76 -16.58
CA THR A 757 24.88 -4.55 -16.51
C THR A 757 25.58 -3.36 -17.15
N LYS A 758 24.79 -2.39 -17.64
CA LYS A 758 25.32 -1.12 -18.16
C LYS A 758 26.18 -0.38 -17.11
N GLY A 759 25.85 -0.53 -15.83
CA GLY A 759 26.66 0.01 -14.74
C GLY A 759 28.02 -0.66 -14.55
N PHE A 760 28.13 -1.97 -14.81
CA PHE A 760 29.42 -2.66 -14.80
C PHE A 760 30.35 -2.15 -15.92
N VAL A 761 29.81 -1.83 -17.10
CA VAL A 761 30.58 -1.21 -18.20
C VAL A 761 31.20 0.09 -17.74
N ALA A 762 30.41 0.98 -17.14
CA ALA A 762 30.91 2.26 -16.63
C ALA A 762 32.01 2.05 -15.58
N GLU A 763 31.80 1.13 -14.63
CA GLU A 763 32.80 0.77 -13.61
C GLU A 763 34.11 0.24 -14.21
N LYS A 764 34.02 -0.67 -15.19
CA LYS A 764 35.19 -1.25 -15.87
C LYS A 764 35.97 -0.20 -16.66
N VAL A 765 35.27 0.66 -17.42
CA VAL A 765 35.92 1.73 -18.21
C VAL A 765 36.59 2.75 -17.28
N LEU A 766 35.91 3.20 -16.23
CA LEU A 766 36.47 4.14 -15.24
C LEU A 766 37.69 3.53 -14.55
N SER A 767 37.62 2.26 -14.14
CA SER A 767 38.74 1.55 -13.50
C SER A 767 39.94 1.41 -14.44
N ALA A 768 39.72 1.10 -15.71
CA ALA A 768 40.79 1.02 -16.71
C ALA A 768 41.41 2.40 -17.03
N MET A 769 40.61 3.47 -17.02
CA MET A 769 41.13 4.83 -17.15
C MET A 769 42.03 5.21 -15.97
N ILE A 770 41.64 4.81 -14.76
CA ILE A 770 42.43 4.99 -13.53
C ILE A 770 43.73 4.18 -13.57
N SER A 771 43.69 2.91 -13.96
CA SER A 771 44.90 2.07 -14.04
C SER A 771 45.91 2.57 -15.08
N ASN A 772 45.43 3.17 -16.18
CA ASN A 772 46.26 3.66 -17.27
C ASN A 772 46.71 5.14 -17.10
N GLY A 773 46.53 5.76 -15.93
CA GLY A 773 47.00 7.13 -15.67
C GLY A 773 46.29 7.85 -14.51
N LYS A 774 45.90 9.12 -14.69
CA LYS A 774 45.13 9.92 -13.70
C LYS A 774 43.63 9.66 -13.78
N ALA A 775 42.91 9.60 -12.67
CA ALA A 775 41.46 9.44 -12.68
C ALA A 775 40.74 10.51 -13.57
N PRO A 776 39.61 10.19 -14.21
CA PRO A 776 38.85 11.17 -14.98
C PRO A 776 38.37 12.31 -14.08
N ASP A 777 38.43 13.54 -14.58
CA ASP A 777 37.96 14.74 -13.87
C ASP A 777 36.54 15.17 -14.32
N PHE A 778 36.00 14.52 -15.35
CA PHE A 778 34.64 14.68 -15.85
C PHE A 778 34.03 13.32 -16.19
N VAL A 779 32.80 13.07 -15.72
CA VAL A 779 32.03 11.87 -16.09
C VAL A 779 30.62 12.27 -16.47
N MET A 780 30.21 11.97 -17.70
CA MET A 780 28.84 12.16 -18.18
C MET A 780 28.21 10.81 -18.52
N CYS A 781 26.99 10.59 -18.07
CA CYS A 781 26.16 9.47 -18.49
C CYS A 781 24.76 9.94 -18.84
N ILE A 782 24.25 9.55 -20.00
CA ILE A 782 22.89 9.86 -20.46
C ILE A 782 22.21 8.54 -20.81
N GLY A 783 21.02 8.32 -20.24
CA GLY A 783 20.20 7.14 -20.47
C GLY A 783 18.72 7.43 -20.27
N ASP A 784 17.85 6.48 -20.58
CA ASP A 784 16.40 6.66 -20.48
C ASP A 784 15.66 5.47 -19.88
N ASP A 785 16.23 4.28 -19.79
CA ASP A 785 15.48 3.13 -19.30
C ASP A 785 15.91 2.68 -17.90
N ARG A 786 15.21 1.68 -17.36
CA ARG A 786 15.52 1.07 -16.05
C ARG A 786 16.92 0.46 -16.01
N SER A 787 17.49 0.05 -17.15
CA SER A 787 18.83 -0.51 -17.20
C SER A 787 19.93 0.55 -17.07
N ASP A 788 19.64 1.81 -17.41
CA ASP A 788 20.54 2.96 -17.22
C ASP A 788 20.62 3.41 -15.76
N GLU A 789 19.61 3.12 -14.94
CA GLU A 789 19.63 3.39 -13.50
C GLU A 789 20.80 2.71 -12.78
N ASP A 790 21.18 1.50 -13.23
CA ASP A 790 22.36 0.79 -12.74
C ASP A 790 23.65 1.57 -13.08
N MET A 791 23.68 2.26 -14.23
CA MET A 791 24.79 3.12 -14.66
C MET A 791 24.90 4.36 -13.77
N PHE A 792 23.78 5.03 -13.50
CA PHE A 792 23.74 6.24 -12.67
C PHE A 792 24.17 5.95 -11.22
N GLU A 793 23.71 4.83 -10.66
CA GLU A 793 24.07 4.39 -9.31
C GLU A 793 25.54 4.04 -9.21
N ARG A 794 26.06 3.21 -10.15
CA ARG A 794 27.45 2.74 -10.13
C ARG A 794 28.45 3.86 -10.31
N ILE A 795 28.18 4.83 -11.18
CA ILE A 795 29.05 6.00 -11.35
C ILE A 795 29.08 6.82 -10.06
N SER A 796 27.92 7.01 -9.41
CA SER A 796 27.83 7.75 -8.15
C SER A 796 28.53 7.04 -6.99
N SER A 797 28.40 5.71 -6.89
CA SER A 797 29.06 4.91 -5.86
C SER A 797 30.57 4.85 -6.08
N THR A 798 31.00 4.62 -7.33
CA THR A 798 32.43 4.52 -7.71
C THR A 798 33.15 5.83 -7.44
N ALA A 799 32.52 6.96 -7.76
CA ALA A 799 33.02 8.29 -7.42
C ALA A 799 33.17 8.54 -5.92
N SER A 800 32.36 7.85 -5.09
CA SER A 800 32.39 7.97 -3.63
C SER A 800 33.32 6.96 -2.96
N SER A 801 33.59 5.81 -3.59
CA SER A 801 34.33 4.69 -3.01
C SER A 801 35.80 4.62 -3.41
N LEU A 802 36.17 5.20 -4.56
CA LEU A 802 37.56 5.22 -5.02
C LEU A 802 38.27 6.49 -4.54
N SER A 803 39.54 6.36 -4.19
CA SER A 803 40.43 7.44 -3.74
C SER A 803 40.76 8.42 -4.89
N PHE A 804 39.75 9.12 -5.41
CA PHE A 804 39.96 10.22 -6.34
C PHE A 804 40.78 11.32 -5.62
N PRO A 805 41.91 11.78 -6.18
CA PRO A 805 42.68 12.90 -5.62
C PRO A 805 41.87 14.21 -5.55
N SER A 806 40.87 14.33 -6.41
CA SER A 806 39.87 15.41 -6.49
C SER A 806 38.57 14.82 -7.04
N ALA A 807 37.41 15.12 -6.43
CA ALA A 807 36.13 14.58 -6.87
C ALA A 807 35.81 14.99 -8.32
N PRO A 808 35.46 14.05 -9.23
CA PRO A 808 35.13 14.37 -10.61
C PRO A 808 33.82 15.16 -10.72
N GLU A 809 33.69 16.01 -11.74
CA GLU A 809 32.41 16.62 -12.08
C GLU A 809 31.50 15.56 -12.75
N ILE A 810 30.43 15.14 -12.06
CA ILE A 810 29.52 14.07 -12.51
C ILE A 810 28.21 14.63 -13.05
N PHE A 811 27.91 14.27 -14.29
CA PHE A 811 26.68 14.59 -15.00
C PHE A 811 25.93 13.31 -15.35
N ALA A 812 25.16 12.78 -14.40
CA ALA A 812 24.23 11.67 -14.64
C ALA A 812 22.85 12.21 -15.01
N CYS A 813 22.37 11.86 -16.21
CA CYS A 813 21.20 12.45 -16.83
C CYS A 813 20.22 11.39 -17.35
N THR A 814 18.95 11.50 -16.96
CA THR A 814 17.86 10.73 -17.56
C THR A 814 17.19 11.50 -18.70
N VAL A 815 16.76 10.83 -19.75
CA VAL A 815 15.91 11.43 -20.79
C VAL A 815 14.43 11.32 -20.39
N GLY A 816 13.72 12.43 -20.45
CA GLY A 816 12.35 12.60 -19.97
C GLY A 816 12.26 12.94 -18.48
N GLN A 817 11.16 13.61 -18.11
CA GLN A 817 10.87 13.98 -16.72
C GLN A 817 10.24 12.82 -15.94
N LYS A 818 11.09 11.90 -15.45
CA LYS A 818 10.66 10.69 -14.72
C LYS A 818 11.49 10.42 -13.47
N PRO A 819 10.99 9.60 -12.51
CA PRO A 819 11.78 9.13 -11.38
C PRO A 819 13.06 8.45 -11.87
N SER A 820 14.19 8.89 -11.33
CA SER A 820 15.51 8.36 -11.69
C SER A 820 16.49 8.61 -10.54
N LYS A 821 17.53 7.76 -10.45
CA LYS A 821 18.73 7.94 -9.63
C LYS A 821 19.67 9.00 -10.23
N ALA A 822 19.46 9.40 -11.48
CA ALA A 822 20.17 10.50 -12.12
C ALA A 822 19.98 11.82 -11.36
N ARG A 823 20.98 12.70 -11.42
CA ARG A 823 20.89 14.05 -10.84
C ARG A 823 20.28 15.06 -11.80
N TYR A 824 20.28 14.76 -13.09
CA TYR A 824 19.82 15.69 -14.12
C TYR A 824 18.80 15.03 -15.04
N TYR A 825 18.04 15.86 -15.77
CA TYR A 825 17.24 15.38 -16.90
C TYR A 825 17.40 16.26 -18.15
N LEU A 826 17.11 15.66 -19.30
CA LEU A 826 16.88 16.31 -20.59
C LEU A 826 15.47 15.95 -21.05
N ASP A 827 14.78 16.84 -21.77
CA ASP A 827 13.36 16.62 -22.06
C ASP A 827 13.13 15.50 -23.08
N ASP A 828 13.96 15.43 -24.12
CA ASP A 828 13.86 14.46 -25.21
C ASP A 828 15.21 14.21 -25.90
N THR A 829 15.20 13.38 -26.93
CA THR A 829 16.39 13.05 -27.73
C THR A 829 16.95 14.25 -28.51
N VAL A 830 16.14 15.26 -28.81
CA VAL A 830 16.59 16.48 -29.52
C VAL A 830 17.43 17.33 -28.57
N ASP A 831 16.98 17.47 -27.32
CA ASP A 831 17.73 18.13 -26.24
C ASP A 831 19.09 17.42 -25.99
N VAL A 832 19.11 16.08 -26.04
CA VAL A 832 20.36 15.29 -25.96
C VAL A 832 21.31 15.65 -27.10
N LEU A 833 20.83 15.62 -28.35
CA LEU A 833 21.64 15.97 -29.52
C LEU A 833 22.17 17.40 -29.47
N ALA A 834 21.32 18.37 -29.11
CA ALA A 834 21.71 19.77 -28.97
C ALA A 834 22.80 19.97 -27.90
N LEU A 835 22.71 19.25 -26.77
CA LEU A 835 23.73 19.27 -25.74
C LEU A 835 25.06 18.71 -26.25
N LEU A 836 25.04 17.56 -26.92
CA LEU A 836 26.25 16.95 -27.48
C LEU A 836 26.89 17.84 -28.56
N GLN A 837 26.08 18.50 -29.40
CA GLN A 837 26.55 19.51 -30.35
C GLN A 837 27.21 20.72 -29.64
N GLY A 838 26.65 21.18 -28.53
CA GLY A 838 27.26 22.21 -27.69
C GLY A 838 28.66 21.82 -27.19
N LEU A 839 28.84 20.57 -26.77
CA LEU A 839 30.14 20.03 -26.34
C LEU A 839 31.15 19.95 -27.50
N THR A 840 30.72 19.49 -28.68
CA THR A 840 31.61 19.45 -29.87
C THR A 840 32.08 20.83 -30.31
N THR A 841 31.21 21.83 -30.26
CA THR A 841 31.57 23.22 -30.62
C THR A 841 32.59 23.81 -29.64
N ALA A 842 32.51 23.43 -28.36
CA ALA A 842 33.49 23.81 -27.35
C ALA A 842 34.87 23.18 -27.60
N CYS A 843 34.93 22.00 -28.23
CA CYS A 843 36.16 21.34 -28.63
C CYS A 843 36.90 22.08 -29.77
N VAL A 844 36.17 22.65 -30.72
CA VAL A 844 36.76 23.33 -31.90
C VAL A 844 37.35 24.69 -31.53
N LYS A 845 36.72 25.43 -30.60
CA LYS A 845 37.19 26.77 -30.18
C LYS A 845 38.51 26.78 -29.41
N SER A 846 39.01 25.64 -28.90
CA SER A 846 40.33 25.59 -28.24
C SER A 846 41.51 25.46 -29.20
N ARG A 847 41.28 25.29 -30.52
CA ARG A 847 42.34 25.20 -31.54
C ARG A 847 42.77 26.56 -32.13
N GLY A 848 42.15 27.67 -31.73
CA GLY A 848 42.37 29.00 -32.30
C GLY A 848 43.21 29.95 -31.44
N PHE A 849 44.44 29.59 -31.11
CA PHE A 849 45.48 30.55 -30.70
C PHE A 849 46.83 30.06 -31.26
N SER A 850 47.05 30.32 -32.54
CA SER A 850 48.40 30.30 -33.13
C SER A 850 49.03 31.66 -32.87
N GLU A 851 50.21 31.66 -32.25
CA GLU A 851 51.06 32.81 -31.96
C GLU A 851 51.17 33.76 -33.16
N VAL A 852 50.66 34.99 -33.01
CA VAL A 852 51.08 36.10 -33.86
C VAL A 852 52.36 36.65 -33.24
N GLN A 853 53.49 36.18 -33.76
CA GLN A 853 54.80 36.74 -33.46
C GLN A 853 54.90 38.10 -34.16
N VAL A 854 54.72 39.19 -33.42
CA VAL A 854 54.97 40.55 -33.93
C VAL A 854 56.44 40.87 -33.69
N SER A 855 57.24 40.83 -34.76
CA SER A 855 58.61 41.36 -34.78
C SER A 855 58.57 42.89 -34.80
N PHE A 856 59.19 43.52 -33.81
CA PHE A 856 59.48 44.95 -33.83
C PHE A 856 60.77 45.20 -34.62
N ASP A 857 60.65 45.80 -35.79
CA ASP A 857 61.78 46.46 -36.44
C ASP A 857 61.88 47.91 -35.96
N ASN A 858 63.04 48.23 -35.38
CA ASN A 858 63.49 49.57 -35.06
C ASN A 858 63.82 50.34 -36.34
N PHE A 859 63.35 51.58 -36.49
CA PHE A 859 64.15 52.65 -37.10
C PHE A 859 63.73 54.03 -36.56
N VAL A 860 64.73 54.67 -35.93
CA VAL A 860 65.05 56.10 -35.70
C VAL A 860 63.93 57.13 -35.69
#